data_AF-A0A540N6G5-F1
#
_entry.id   AF-A0A540N6G5-F1
#
_cell.length_a   1.000
_cell.length_b   1.000
_cell.length_c   1.000
_cell.angle_alpha   90.00
_cell.angle_beta   90.00
_cell.angle_gamma   90.00
#
_symmetry.space_group_name_H-M   'P 1'
#
loop_
_entity.id
_entity.type
_entity.pdbx_description
1 polymer ?
#
loop_
_entity_poly.entity_id
_entity_poly.type
_entity_poly.pdbx_seq_one_letter_code
_entity_poly.pdbx_strand_id
1 'polypeptide(L)'
;MLQLAKLLHHKGFRITYVNTEFNHRRLVKSQGPESLYGLPDDFRFETIPDGLPDSDEDATQDLNLLADSVTNNFLAPFVDLIKKLNNSSSTPPVTCIFSDGFMPFTTPAAQQLGIPVILLFTFSASSTMGYMQYPALVERGLAPLKDERCFTNGFLDQEVDWIPGIESIRLRDLPNNFITTNPNDAIWNIILEGMGRLHEASAIVIHTFDALEMDVLDALSSMSPPVYAVGPFQLLLNQTPQHPLKSLGYSLWKEETECLEWLNDKAPNSVVYVNFGSITVMTPEQLVEFGCGLANSKVSFFWVIRPGLVFGRSAILPPEFVDETKGRSLIASWCPQELVLNHPSVGGFLTHSGWNSTVESVSAGVPMLCWPFFADQPTNCHYTCKKWGIGMEINNDVKRDDVEKLVRELMEGKKGTRMKNKAMEWKKLAEEATGPQVPTQSHIKGMLKFAKLLHSRGFHITFVNTEFNHKRFLKSLGPDSLDGMPDFRFEAVPDGLPDSDEDATQDLTLLADSVRKQNFLAPFRGLLNKLNHAISTSNNPPVTCIVSDGFMSPFTITAAQEIGVPSVLLYTFAAFGFMGFMQFRTLVQKGLAPLEDESCLTNGYLNHPSVGGFLTHSGWNSTIESMTIGVPMLCWPSFGDQQMNCHYTCNEWGIGMEISKDVKRDEVEKLVKELMKGEKGKKLKNKVMEWKKLAKEATRPNGSSYKKLDNLVNRALLRKN
;
A
#
# COMPACT_ATOMS: atom_id res chain seq x y z
N MET A 1 11.58 -3.28 -13.58
CA MET A 1 11.67 -2.55 -14.87
C MET A 1 10.44 -2.76 -15.76
N LEU A 2 10.26 -3.87 -16.50
CA LEU A 2 9.19 -3.98 -17.53
C LEU A 2 7.75 -3.69 -17.07
N GLN A 3 7.37 -4.09 -15.85
CA GLN A 3 6.07 -3.72 -15.27
C GLN A 3 5.90 -2.19 -15.11
N LEU A 4 6.90 -1.49 -14.57
CA LEU A 4 6.90 -0.02 -14.48
C LEU A 4 6.84 0.64 -15.86
N ALA A 5 7.51 0.08 -16.87
CA ALA A 5 7.43 0.57 -18.24
C ALA A 5 5.99 0.51 -18.80
N LYS A 6 5.21 -0.52 -18.46
CA LYS A 6 3.77 -0.58 -18.80
C LYS A 6 2.94 0.44 -18.03
N LEU A 7 3.24 0.70 -16.75
CA LEU A 7 2.56 1.74 -15.96
C LEU A 7 2.82 3.14 -16.52
N LEU A 8 4.06 3.44 -16.91
CA LEU A 8 4.42 4.69 -17.57
C LEU A 8 3.74 4.84 -18.94
N HIS A 9 3.70 3.77 -19.74
CA HIS A 9 2.93 3.75 -21.00
C HIS A 9 1.44 4.03 -20.76
N HIS A 10 0.83 3.45 -19.72
CA HIS A 10 -0.56 3.73 -19.39
C HIS A 10 -0.81 5.20 -19.04
N LYS A 11 0.14 5.87 -18.37
CA LYS A 11 0.13 7.32 -18.12
C LYS A 11 0.71 8.16 -19.28
N GLY A 12 0.68 7.62 -20.51
CA GLY A 12 0.92 8.37 -21.76
C GLY A 12 2.37 8.53 -22.21
N PHE A 13 3.34 7.83 -21.60
CA PHE A 13 4.75 7.91 -22.01
C PHE A 13 5.05 6.99 -23.20
N ARG A 14 5.67 7.51 -24.26
CA ARG A 14 6.25 6.69 -25.33
C ARG A 14 7.50 5.98 -24.82
N ILE A 15 7.47 4.64 -24.82
CA ILE A 15 8.50 3.79 -24.23
C ILE A 15 9.45 3.25 -25.30
N THR A 16 10.75 3.27 -24.98
CA THR A 16 11.78 2.45 -25.62
C THR A 16 12.44 1.60 -24.54
N TYR A 17 12.09 0.32 -24.47
CA TYR A 17 12.64 -0.59 -23.47
C TYR A 17 13.93 -1.23 -23.98
N VAL A 18 15.05 -0.97 -23.32
CA VAL A 18 16.37 -1.45 -23.74
C VAL A 18 16.69 -2.75 -23.00
N ASN A 19 16.95 -3.82 -23.75
CA ASN A 19 17.49 -5.08 -23.24
C ASN A 19 18.95 -5.25 -23.69
N THR A 20 19.70 -6.13 -23.01
CA THR A 20 20.88 -6.74 -23.67
C THR A 20 20.41 -7.67 -24.79
N GLU A 21 21.23 -7.86 -25.83
CA GLU A 21 20.91 -8.79 -26.93
C GLU A 21 20.58 -10.19 -26.41
N PHE A 22 21.35 -10.72 -25.44
CA PHE A 22 21.07 -11.99 -24.76
C PHE A 22 19.66 -12.02 -24.14
N ASN A 23 19.31 -11.06 -23.27
CA ASN A 23 18.00 -11.04 -22.61
C ASN A 23 16.85 -10.78 -23.59
N HIS A 24 17.09 -10.08 -24.70
CA HIS A 24 16.10 -9.93 -25.77
C HIS A 24 15.81 -11.28 -26.46
N ARG A 25 16.83 -12.06 -26.82
CA ARG A 25 16.64 -13.41 -27.39
C ARG A 25 15.87 -14.31 -26.43
N ARG A 26 16.20 -14.28 -25.13
CA ARG A 26 15.48 -15.04 -24.09
C ARG A 26 14.01 -14.66 -23.96
N LEU A 27 13.68 -13.35 -24.00
CA LEU A 27 12.30 -12.88 -23.94
C LEU A 27 11.48 -13.38 -25.15
N VAL A 28 12.04 -13.29 -26.36
CA VAL A 28 11.39 -13.80 -27.58
C VAL A 28 11.25 -15.33 -27.55
N LYS A 29 12.25 -16.05 -27.03
CA LYS A 29 12.23 -17.52 -26.89
C LYS A 29 11.17 -18.01 -25.89
N SER A 30 10.99 -17.31 -24.77
CA SER A 30 10.05 -17.70 -23.70
C SER A 30 8.61 -17.30 -23.99
N GLN A 31 8.39 -16.12 -24.58
CA GLN A 31 7.06 -15.60 -24.92
C GLN A 31 6.59 -16.01 -26.33
N GLY A 32 7.49 -16.51 -27.18
CA GLY A 32 7.25 -16.92 -28.56
C GLY A 32 7.61 -15.83 -29.58
N PRO A 33 7.90 -16.19 -30.85
CA PRO A 33 8.43 -15.27 -31.85
C PRO A 33 7.50 -14.08 -32.15
N GLU A 34 6.18 -14.31 -32.09
CA GLU A 34 5.18 -13.28 -32.37
C GLU A 34 4.91 -12.32 -31.18
N SER A 35 5.49 -12.59 -30.00
CA SER A 35 5.18 -11.86 -28.74
C SER A 35 5.50 -10.37 -28.75
N LEU A 36 6.38 -9.93 -29.65
CA LEU A 36 6.78 -8.53 -29.82
C LEU A 36 6.16 -7.87 -31.08
N TYR A 37 5.31 -8.58 -31.83
CA TYR A 37 4.53 -8.00 -32.92
C TYR A 37 3.18 -7.48 -32.41
N GLY A 38 2.60 -6.49 -33.11
CA GLY A 38 1.33 -5.89 -32.72
C GLY A 38 1.38 -5.05 -31.43
N LEU A 39 2.57 -4.75 -30.90
CA LEU A 39 2.77 -3.73 -29.87
C LEU A 39 2.36 -2.34 -30.43
N PRO A 40 1.85 -1.42 -29.60
CA PRO A 40 1.58 -0.04 -29.99
C PRO A 40 2.83 0.67 -30.56
N ASP A 41 2.65 1.60 -31.50
CA ASP A 41 3.76 2.39 -32.08
C ASP A 41 4.55 3.17 -31.01
N ASP A 42 3.93 3.45 -29.87
CA ASP A 42 4.50 4.10 -28.69
C ASP A 42 5.07 3.14 -27.61
N PHE A 43 5.14 1.84 -27.87
CA PHE A 43 5.89 0.89 -27.04
C PHE A 43 6.78 -0.04 -27.89
N ARG A 44 8.10 0.18 -27.86
CA ARG A 44 9.08 -0.65 -28.58
C ARG A 44 10.18 -1.20 -27.68
N PHE A 45 10.82 -2.26 -28.15
CA PHE A 45 12.10 -2.75 -27.63
C PHE A 45 13.25 -2.31 -28.55
N GLU A 46 14.40 -2.01 -27.95
CA GLU A 46 15.70 -1.87 -28.63
C GLU A 46 16.73 -2.73 -27.87
N THR A 47 17.90 -2.98 -28.46
CA THR A 47 18.97 -3.78 -27.85
C THR A 47 20.30 -3.06 -27.81
N ILE A 48 21.11 -3.40 -26.81
CA ILE A 48 22.55 -3.14 -26.77
C ILE A 48 23.32 -4.45 -26.60
N PRO A 49 24.54 -4.59 -27.15
CA PRO A 49 25.40 -5.74 -26.86
C PRO A 49 25.82 -5.69 -25.39
N ASP A 50 25.93 -6.86 -24.76
CA ASP A 50 26.43 -6.99 -23.37
C ASP A 50 27.95 -7.23 -23.31
N GLY A 51 28.65 -7.27 -24.45
CA GLY A 51 30.11 -7.46 -24.51
C GLY A 51 30.60 -8.85 -24.08
N LEU A 52 29.70 -9.81 -23.87
CA LEU A 52 30.02 -11.17 -23.44
C LEU A 52 30.01 -12.17 -24.63
N PRO A 53 30.72 -13.30 -24.53
CA PRO A 53 30.54 -14.40 -25.48
C PRO A 53 29.15 -15.03 -25.35
N ASP A 54 28.67 -15.65 -26.43
CA ASP A 54 27.42 -16.41 -26.40
C ASP A 54 27.45 -17.50 -25.32
N SER A 55 26.34 -17.62 -24.61
CA SER A 55 26.14 -18.50 -23.45
C SER A 55 24.74 -19.12 -23.51
N ASP A 56 24.49 -20.11 -22.65
CA ASP A 56 23.23 -20.86 -22.65
C ASP A 56 22.02 -19.95 -22.35
N GLU A 57 21.10 -19.86 -23.31
CA GLU A 57 19.87 -19.06 -23.22
C GLU A 57 18.86 -19.64 -22.21
N ASP A 58 19.06 -20.86 -21.72
CA ASP A 58 18.32 -21.47 -20.61
C ASP A 58 19.13 -21.44 -19.29
N ALA A 59 20.16 -20.59 -19.20
CA ALA A 59 20.93 -20.32 -17.99
C ALA A 59 20.96 -18.82 -17.63
N THR A 60 21.65 -18.46 -16.55
CA THR A 60 21.95 -17.07 -16.19
C THR A 60 23.44 -16.81 -16.45
N GLN A 61 23.77 -15.67 -17.05
CA GLN A 61 25.16 -15.26 -17.30
C GLN A 61 25.96 -15.15 -16.00
N ASP A 62 27.28 -15.34 -16.06
CA ASP A 62 28.16 -15.14 -14.90
C ASP A 62 28.08 -13.67 -14.43
N LEU A 63 27.77 -13.49 -13.14
CA LEU A 63 27.51 -12.16 -12.58
C LEU A 63 28.78 -11.29 -12.46
N ASN A 64 29.96 -11.89 -12.33
CA ASN A 64 31.21 -11.14 -12.29
C ASN A 64 31.59 -10.66 -13.68
N LEU A 65 31.53 -11.54 -14.68
CA LEU A 65 31.76 -11.17 -16.08
C LEU A 65 30.76 -10.10 -16.54
N LEU A 66 29.49 -10.22 -16.12
CA LEU A 66 28.49 -9.20 -16.41
C LEU A 66 28.77 -7.88 -15.68
N ALA A 67 29.18 -7.88 -14.40
CA ALA A 67 29.55 -6.66 -13.68
C ALA A 67 30.77 -5.94 -14.31
N ASP A 68 31.82 -6.69 -14.68
CA ASP A 68 32.96 -6.17 -15.42
C ASP A 68 32.51 -5.57 -16.77
N SER A 69 31.62 -6.24 -17.49
CA SER A 69 31.16 -5.78 -18.80
C SER A 69 30.22 -4.57 -18.72
N VAL A 70 29.32 -4.49 -17.72
CA VAL A 70 28.48 -3.31 -17.48
C VAL A 70 29.34 -2.08 -17.19
N THR A 71 30.44 -2.26 -16.45
CA THR A 71 31.40 -1.19 -16.14
C THR A 71 32.16 -0.72 -17.38
N ASN A 72 32.63 -1.64 -18.24
CA ASN A 72 33.56 -1.31 -19.32
C ASN A 72 32.89 -1.10 -20.71
N ASN A 73 31.79 -1.79 -21.00
CA ASN A 73 31.28 -1.96 -22.38
C ASN A 73 29.90 -1.32 -22.64
N PHE A 74 29.06 -1.11 -21.62
CA PHE A 74 27.65 -0.70 -21.84
C PHE A 74 27.47 0.79 -22.15
N LEU A 75 28.38 1.66 -21.69
CA LEU A 75 28.25 3.13 -21.81
C LEU A 75 28.14 3.60 -23.26
N ALA A 76 29.09 3.22 -24.12
CA ALA A 76 29.14 3.73 -25.49
C ALA A 76 27.97 3.25 -26.37
N PRO A 77 27.59 1.95 -26.40
CA PRO A 77 26.41 1.48 -27.13
C PRO A 77 25.11 2.13 -26.67
N PHE A 78 24.94 2.37 -25.36
CA PHE A 78 23.74 3.04 -24.83
C PHE A 78 23.66 4.52 -25.22
N VAL A 79 24.79 5.24 -25.16
CA VAL A 79 24.88 6.63 -25.61
C VAL A 79 24.61 6.75 -27.12
N ASP A 80 25.16 5.83 -27.94
CA ASP A 80 24.94 5.83 -29.38
C ASP A 80 23.53 5.38 -29.78
N LEU A 81 22.90 4.48 -29.00
CA LEU A 81 21.48 4.18 -29.11
C LEU A 81 20.63 5.44 -28.87
N ILE A 82 20.86 6.21 -27.80
CA ILE A 82 20.08 7.44 -27.56
C ILE A 82 20.30 8.47 -28.68
N LYS A 83 21.52 8.63 -29.21
CA LYS A 83 21.77 9.48 -30.39
C LYS A 83 20.99 9.00 -31.62
N LYS A 84 20.96 7.69 -31.89
CA LYS A 84 20.15 7.07 -32.98
C LYS A 84 18.66 7.40 -32.80
N LEU A 85 18.13 7.27 -31.58
CA LEU A 85 16.72 7.55 -31.28
C LEU A 85 16.38 9.04 -31.46
N ASN A 86 17.23 9.94 -30.97
CA ASN A 86 17.05 11.40 -31.06
C ASN A 86 17.15 11.94 -32.50
N ASN A 87 17.91 11.26 -33.38
CA ASN A 87 18.05 11.62 -34.79
C ASN A 87 16.98 10.97 -35.70
N SER A 88 16.09 10.13 -35.17
CA SER A 88 15.09 9.42 -35.97
C SER A 88 13.84 10.26 -36.21
N SER A 89 13.47 10.48 -37.48
CA SER A 89 12.24 11.21 -37.83
C SER A 89 10.93 10.51 -37.43
N SER A 90 10.98 9.22 -37.07
CA SER A 90 9.80 8.46 -36.62
C SER A 90 9.48 8.60 -35.14
N THR A 91 10.42 9.10 -34.31
CA THR A 91 10.26 9.15 -32.85
C THR A 91 10.70 10.47 -32.24
N PRO A 92 9.98 11.01 -31.24
CA PRO A 92 10.42 12.20 -30.53
C PRO A 92 11.76 11.94 -29.81
N PRO A 93 12.56 12.99 -29.55
CA PRO A 93 13.76 12.87 -28.72
C PRO A 93 13.47 12.30 -27.34
N VAL A 94 14.44 11.56 -26.79
CA VAL A 94 14.40 11.01 -25.43
C VAL A 94 14.41 12.14 -24.41
N THR A 95 13.34 12.26 -23.63
CA THR A 95 13.14 13.33 -22.63
C THR A 95 13.55 12.95 -21.21
N CYS A 96 13.66 11.65 -20.92
CA CYS A 96 14.09 11.11 -19.63
C CYS A 96 14.62 9.67 -19.79
N ILE A 97 15.46 9.23 -18.86
CA ILE A 97 15.95 7.85 -18.77
C ILE A 97 15.44 7.25 -17.45
N PHE A 98 14.69 6.15 -17.52
CA PHE A 98 14.47 5.29 -16.36
C PHE A 98 15.46 4.12 -16.43
N SER A 99 16.26 3.94 -15.38
CA SER A 99 17.30 2.91 -15.32
C SER A 99 17.18 2.08 -14.04
N ASP A 100 17.81 0.91 -14.00
CA ASP A 100 17.99 0.16 -12.75
C ASP A 100 19.17 0.77 -11.96
N GLY A 101 19.03 0.87 -10.63
CA GLY A 101 20.03 1.47 -9.76
C GLY A 101 21.40 0.76 -9.72
N PHE A 102 21.50 -0.47 -10.24
CA PHE A 102 22.78 -1.18 -10.44
C PHE A 102 23.35 -1.06 -11.87
N MET A 103 22.88 -0.09 -12.67
CA MET A 103 23.40 0.20 -14.01
C MET A 103 24.12 1.58 -14.05
N PRO A 104 25.29 1.72 -13.39
CA PRO A 104 25.94 3.02 -13.17
C PRO A 104 26.39 3.73 -14.47
N PHE A 105 26.57 3.01 -15.57
CA PHE A 105 26.83 3.61 -16.89
C PHE A 105 25.70 4.52 -17.40
N THR A 106 24.51 4.49 -16.79
CA THR A 106 23.36 5.30 -17.24
C THR A 106 23.36 6.75 -16.75
N THR A 107 23.89 7.06 -15.56
CA THR A 107 24.02 8.45 -15.10
C THR A 107 25.07 9.30 -15.87
N PRO A 108 26.27 8.80 -16.28
CA PRO A 108 27.18 9.56 -17.14
C PRO A 108 26.65 9.65 -18.58
N ALA A 109 25.90 8.66 -19.07
CA ALA A 109 25.20 8.76 -20.36
C ALA A 109 24.15 9.90 -20.33
N ALA A 110 23.35 9.94 -19.28
CA ALA A 110 22.38 11.01 -19.02
C ALA A 110 23.05 12.39 -18.96
N GLN A 111 24.16 12.50 -18.21
CA GLN A 111 24.94 13.74 -18.09
C GLN A 111 25.57 14.19 -19.42
N GLN A 112 26.15 13.27 -20.20
CA GLN A 112 26.72 13.56 -21.53
C GLN A 112 25.69 14.07 -22.53
N LEU A 113 24.42 13.66 -22.39
CA LEU A 113 23.34 13.96 -23.31
C LEU A 113 22.42 15.09 -22.82
N GLY A 114 22.57 15.55 -21.57
CA GLY A 114 21.72 16.56 -20.95
C GLY A 114 20.29 16.09 -20.63
N ILE A 115 20.11 14.79 -20.40
CA ILE A 115 18.80 14.14 -20.20
C ILE A 115 18.66 13.79 -18.70
N PRO A 116 17.50 14.03 -18.04
CA PRO A 116 17.28 13.62 -16.66
C PRO A 116 17.20 12.09 -16.53
N VAL A 117 17.78 11.55 -15.46
CA VAL A 117 17.78 10.12 -15.13
C VAL A 117 17.06 9.85 -13.81
N ILE A 118 16.22 8.82 -13.81
CA ILE A 118 15.48 8.30 -12.65
C ILE A 118 15.97 6.87 -12.42
N LEU A 119 16.41 6.58 -11.20
CA LEU A 119 16.90 5.25 -10.81
C LEU A 119 15.79 4.45 -10.12
N LEU A 120 15.44 3.29 -10.66
CA LEU A 120 14.61 2.29 -9.97
C LEU A 120 15.50 1.32 -9.19
N PHE A 121 15.29 1.23 -7.89
CA PHE A 121 15.75 0.06 -7.13
C PHE A 121 14.73 -1.06 -7.20
N THR A 122 15.20 -2.20 -7.71
CA THR A 122 14.47 -3.47 -7.80
C THR A 122 14.58 -4.31 -6.52
N PHE A 123 15.03 -3.68 -5.42
CA PHE A 123 15.13 -4.22 -4.06
C PHE A 123 14.23 -3.46 -3.08
N SER A 124 14.16 -3.93 -1.84
CA SER A 124 13.48 -3.24 -0.74
C SER A 124 14.15 -1.91 -0.38
N ALA A 125 13.43 -1.00 0.28
CA ALA A 125 14.03 0.22 0.81
C ALA A 125 15.10 -0.10 1.87
N SER A 126 14.85 -1.10 2.71
CA SER A 126 15.80 -1.67 3.69
C SER A 126 17.10 -2.16 3.04
N SER A 127 17.03 -2.87 1.92
CA SER A 127 18.22 -3.33 1.17
C SER A 127 18.91 -2.17 0.45
N THR A 128 18.16 -1.24 -0.13
CA THR A 128 18.68 -0.03 -0.77
C THR A 128 19.49 0.81 0.23
N MET A 129 18.94 1.03 1.43
CA MET A 129 19.64 1.66 2.55
C MET A 129 20.91 0.88 2.95
N GLY A 130 20.82 -0.45 3.04
CA GLY A 130 21.98 -1.31 3.33
C GLY A 130 23.12 -1.16 2.33
N TYR A 131 22.82 -1.13 1.03
CA TYR A 131 23.82 -0.86 -0.03
C TYR A 131 24.41 0.55 0.10
N MET A 132 23.59 1.57 0.39
CA MET A 132 24.08 2.94 0.62
C MET A 132 25.09 3.07 1.77
N GLN A 133 25.12 2.11 2.72
CA GLN A 133 26.11 2.10 3.80
C GLN A 133 27.44 1.43 3.43
N TYR A 134 27.61 0.89 2.22
CA TYR A 134 28.86 0.25 1.80
C TYR A 134 30.11 1.15 1.97
N PRO A 135 30.09 2.47 1.64
CA PRO A 135 31.21 3.36 1.95
C PRO A 135 31.51 3.46 3.45
N ALA A 136 30.48 3.53 4.29
CA ALA A 136 30.64 3.58 5.75
C ALA A 136 31.15 2.25 6.34
N LEU A 137 30.88 1.10 5.71
CA LEU A 137 31.50 -0.18 6.05
C LEU A 137 33.02 -0.15 5.74
N VAL A 138 33.44 0.49 4.65
CA VAL A 138 34.86 0.68 4.31
C VAL A 138 35.56 1.63 5.29
N GLU A 139 34.97 2.80 5.57
CA GLU A 139 35.51 3.77 6.53
C GLU A 139 35.71 3.18 7.94
N ARG A 140 34.83 2.25 8.34
CA ARG A 140 34.89 1.56 9.64
C ARG A 140 35.79 0.31 9.63
N GLY A 141 36.37 -0.07 8.49
CA GLY A 141 37.20 -1.27 8.34
C GLY A 141 36.43 -2.59 8.47
N LEU A 142 35.13 -2.57 8.14
CA LEU A 142 34.22 -3.72 8.17
C LEU A 142 34.10 -4.42 6.81
N ALA A 143 34.39 -3.72 5.72
CA ALA A 143 34.40 -4.22 4.34
C ALA A 143 35.60 -3.67 3.54
N PRO A 144 36.16 -4.44 2.57
CA PRO A 144 36.00 -5.88 2.40
C PRO A 144 36.53 -6.67 3.62
N LEU A 145 36.22 -7.96 3.70
CA LEU A 145 36.65 -8.80 4.82
C LEU A 145 38.17 -8.98 4.84
N LYS A 146 38.75 -8.89 6.03
CA LYS A 146 40.21 -8.98 6.23
C LYS A 146 40.81 -10.32 5.83
N ASP A 147 40.15 -11.42 6.20
CA ASP A 147 40.51 -12.79 5.86
C ASP A 147 39.34 -13.76 6.18
N GLU A 148 39.46 -15.00 5.71
CA GLU A 148 38.40 -16.03 5.80
C GLU A 148 37.95 -16.37 7.23
N ARG A 149 38.72 -16.03 8.27
CA ARG A 149 38.28 -16.28 9.65
C ARG A 149 37.01 -15.50 9.99
N CYS A 150 36.76 -14.37 9.32
CA CYS A 150 35.52 -13.59 9.46
C CYS A 150 34.24 -14.40 9.18
N PHE A 151 34.30 -15.46 8.36
CA PHE A 151 33.14 -16.33 8.10
C PHE A 151 32.75 -17.21 9.31
N THR A 152 33.68 -17.50 10.22
CA THR A 152 33.52 -18.53 11.27
C THR A 152 33.78 -18.04 12.70
N ASN A 153 34.48 -16.92 12.89
CA ASN A 153 34.84 -16.38 14.21
C ASN A 153 33.74 -15.51 14.87
N GLY A 154 32.53 -15.46 14.30
CA GLY A 154 31.42 -14.63 14.77
C GLY A 154 31.49 -13.15 14.38
N PHE A 155 32.47 -12.72 13.57
CA PHE A 155 32.56 -11.33 13.07
C PHE A 155 31.27 -10.88 12.37
N LEU A 156 30.68 -11.74 11.54
CA LEU A 156 29.46 -11.42 10.82
C LEU A 156 28.18 -11.40 11.69
N ASP A 157 28.25 -11.86 12.95
CA ASP A 157 27.15 -11.71 13.93
C ASP A 157 27.22 -10.40 14.73
N GLN A 158 28.20 -9.53 14.45
CA GLN A 158 28.25 -8.19 15.05
C GLN A 158 27.01 -7.37 14.67
N GLU A 159 26.39 -6.77 15.68
CA GLU A 159 25.28 -5.82 15.50
C GLU A 159 25.77 -4.46 15.01
N VAL A 160 24.92 -3.82 14.21
CA VAL A 160 25.11 -2.54 13.54
C VAL A 160 23.88 -1.68 13.84
N ASP A 161 24.09 -0.62 14.61
CA ASP A 161 23.09 0.24 15.25
C ASP A 161 23.03 1.67 14.68
N TRP A 162 23.89 1.97 13.70
CA TRP A 162 24.16 3.32 13.18
C TRP A 162 23.54 3.60 11.81
N ILE A 163 22.76 2.67 11.26
CA ILE A 163 22.14 2.81 9.93
C ILE A 163 20.78 3.54 10.05
N PRO A 164 20.59 4.67 9.36
CA PRO A 164 19.33 5.41 9.42
C PRO A 164 18.13 4.55 8.98
N GLY A 165 17.02 4.62 9.75
CA GLY A 165 15.79 3.86 9.49
C GLY A 165 15.83 2.36 9.83
N ILE A 166 16.99 1.80 10.22
CA ILE A 166 17.15 0.37 10.53
C ILE A 166 17.50 0.19 12.02
N GLU A 167 16.55 -0.32 12.81
CA GLU A 167 16.83 -0.82 14.18
C GLU A 167 17.84 -1.99 14.10
N SER A 168 18.73 -2.09 15.10
CA SER A 168 19.93 -2.96 15.14
C SER A 168 19.87 -4.25 14.31
N ILE A 169 20.79 -4.35 13.34
CA ILE A 169 20.88 -5.42 12.35
C ILE A 169 22.27 -6.07 12.39
N ARG A 170 22.40 -7.37 12.12
CA ARG A 170 23.73 -8.03 12.07
C ARG A 170 24.42 -7.78 10.74
N LEU A 171 25.76 -7.79 10.71
CA LEU A 171 26.53 -7.73 9.45
C LEU A 171 26.09 -8.80 8.42
N ARG A 172 25.77 -10.04 8.83
CA ARG A 172 25.22 -11.07 7.92
C ARG A 172 23.78 -10.84 7.45
N ASP A 173 23.03 -9.96 8.11
CA ASP A 173 21.64 -9.64 7.79
C ASP A 173 21.53 -8.41 6.85
N LEU A 174 22.66 -7.76 6.53
CA LEU A 174 22.77 -6.73 5.51
C LEU A 174 22.92 -7.33 4.09
N PRO A 175 22.75 -6.53 3.01
CA PRO A 175 22.98 -7.02 1.65
C PRO A 175 24.41 -7.51 1.49
N ASN A 176 24.61 -8.77 1.09
CA ASN A 176 25.83 -9.49 1.46
C ASN A 176 27.00 -9.44 0.45
N ASN A 177 26.94 -8.62 -0.59
CA ASN A 177 28.01 -8.50 -1.60
C ASN A 177 29.33 -7.95 -1.03
N PHE A 178 29.31 -7.28 0.13
CA PHE A 178 30.51 -6.85 0.84
C PHE A 178 31.27 -8.00 1.55
N ILE A 179 30.65 -9.18 1.67
CA ILE A 179 31.21 -10.35 2.37
C ILE A 179 32.20 -11.10 1.42
N THR A 180 33.18 -10.35 0.91
CA THR A 180 34.27 -10.80 0.03
C THR A 180 35.62 -10.43 0.66
N THR A 181 36.64 -11.24 0.45
CA THR A 181 38.04 -10.93 0.83
C THR A 181 38.84 -10.30 -0.32
N ASN A 182 38.24 -10.20 -1.51
CA ASN A 182 38.86 -9.61 -2.69
C ASN A 182 38.51 -8.10 -2.78
N PRO A 183 39.48 -7.18 -2.65
CA PRO A 183 39.20 -5.74 -2.83
C PRO A 183 38.93 -5.36 -4.30
N ASN A 184 39.24 -6.24 -5.26
CA ASN A 184 38.98 -6.08 -6.68
C ASN A 184 37.80 -6.96 -7.14
N ASP A 185 36.81 -7.16 -6.28
CA ASP A 185 35.60 -7.92 -6.60
C ASP A 185 34.67 -7.09 -7.51
N ALA A 186 34.30 -7.63 -8.67
CA ALA A 186 33.59 -6.89 -9.71
C ALA A 186 32.18 -6.46 -9.25
N ILE A 187 31.48 -7.34 -8.51
CA ILE A 187 30.12 -7.10 -8.02
C ILE A 187 30.14 -6.08 -6.87
N TRP A 188 31.13 -6.17 -5.98
CA TRP A 188 31.39 -5.15 -4.96
C TRP A 188 31.67 -3.76 -5.58
N ASN A 189 32.55 -3.70 -6.58
CA ASN A 189 32.99 -2.44 -7.20
C ASN A 189 31.86 -1.74 -7.98
N ILE A 190 31.06 -2.47 -8.77
CA ILE A 190 29.93 -1.87 -9.50
C ILE A 190 28.84 -1.34 -8.55
N ILE A 191 28.62 -2.00 -7.40
CA ILE A 191 27.68 -1.53 -6.38
C ILE A 191 28.22 -0.28 -5.69
N LEU A 192 29.52 -0.22 -5.34
CA LEU A 192 30.14 1.01 -4.81
C LEU A 192 30.00 2.18 -5.80
N GLU A 193 30.22 1.96 -7.10
CA GLU A 193 30.01 3.02 -8.10
C GLU A 193 28.55 3.46 -8.15
N GLY A 194 27.59 2.53 -8.26
CA GLY A 194 26.16 2.85 -8.28
C GLY A 194 25.70 3.65 -7.04
N MET A 195 26.15 3.26 -5.84
CA MET A 195 25.79 3.95 -4.59
C MET A 195 26.44 5.34 -4.48
N GLY A 196 27.69 5.50 -4.92
CA GLY A 196 28.35 6.81 -4.92
C GLY A 196 27.67 7.85 -5.82
N ARG A 197 26.93 7.39 -6.83
CA ARG A 197 26.39 8.21 -7.93
C ARG A 197 24.89 8.46 -7.86
N LEU A 198 24.23 8.00 -6.78
CA LEU A 198 22.82 8.30 -6.48
C LEU A 198 22.48 9.79 -6.55
N HIS A 199 23.42 10.65 -6.14
CA HIS A 199 23.26 12.11 -6.13
C HIS A 199 23.19 12.74 -7.54
N GLU A 200 23.53 11.98 -8.61
CA GLU A 200 23.39 12.40 -10.01
C GLU A 200 21.96 12.20 -10.54
N ALA A 201 21.11 11.46 -9.83
CA ALA A 201 19.75 11.15 -10.24
C ALA A 201 18.78 12.32 -9.97
N SER A 202 17.82 12.50 -10.88
CA SER A 202 16.71 13.46 -10.71
C SER A 202 15.65 12.99 -9.70
N ALA A 203 15.52 11.67 -9.55
CA ALA A 203 14.65 11.00 -8.58
C ALA A 203 15.10 9.54 -8.38
N ILE A 204 14.69 8.94 -7.26
CA ILE A 204 14.82 7.51 -6.99
C ILE A 204 13.41 6.91 -6.85
N VAL A 205 13.16 5.78 -7.49
CA VAL A 205 11.96 4.96 -7.31
C VAL A 205 12.37 3.67 -6.62
N ILE A 206 11.56 3.17 -5.69
CA ILE A 206 11.79 1.90 -4.99
C ILE A 206 10.53 1.04 -5.14
N HIS A 207 10.69 -0.24 -5.51
CA HIS A 207 9.57 -1.16 -5.69
C HIS A 207 8.97 -1.62 -4.35
N THR A 208 8.35 -0.70 -3.60
CA THR A 208 7.79 -0.93 -2.26
C THR A 208 6.57 -0.01 -2.04
N PHE A 209 5.95 -0.07 -0.86
CA PHE A 209 4.86 0.83 -0.47
C PHE A 209 5.06 1.34 0.97
N ASP A 210 4.62 2.56 1.27
CA ASP A 210 5.05 3.31 2.46
C ASP A 210 4.78 2.56 3.77
N ALA A 211 3.63 1.92 3.89
CA ALA A 211 3.25 1.18 5.10
C ALA A 211 4.17 -0.03 5.41
N LEU A 212 4.93 -0.56 4.44
CA LEU A 212 5.81 -1.71 4.62
C LEU A 212 7.19 -1.33 5.19
N GLU A 213 7.70 -0.15 4.85
CA GLU A 213 9.10 0.27 5.09
C GLU A 213 9.28 1.75 5.51
N MET A 214 8.22 2.40 6.02
CA MET A 214 8.16 3.84 6.36
C MET A 214 9.44 4.41 7.01
N ASP A 215 9.93 3.78 8.09
CA ASP A 215 11.13 4.25 8.83
C ASP A 215 12.37 4.39 7.93
N VAL A 216 12.51 3.52 6.93
CA VAL A 216 13.62 3.53 5.97
C VAL A 216 13.34 4.51 4.83
N LEU A 217 12.09 4.63 4.39
CA LEU A 217 11.70 5.57 3.33
C LEU A 217 11.83 7.04 3.78
N ASP A 218 11.43 7.37 5.00
CA ASP A 218 11.67 8.67 5.63
C ASP A 218 13.19 8.95 5.74
N ALA A 219 13.98 7.94 6.14
CA ALA A 219 15.43 8.06 6.24
C ALA A 219 16.11 8.28 4.87
N LEU A 220 15.77 7.50 3.84
CA LEU A 220 16.27 7.67 2.47
C LEU A 220 15.89 9.05 1.90
N SER A 221 14.65 9.47 2.12
CA SER A 221 14.14 10.79 1.69
C SER A 221 14.86 11.98 2.35
N SER A 222 15.57 11.76 3.46
CA SER A 222 16.36 12.79 4.14
C SER A 222 17.80 12.96 3.63
N MET A 223 18.29 12.01 2.81
CA MET A 223 19.69 11.94 2.36
C MET A 223 19.89 11.85 0.85
N SER A 224 18.85 11.49 0.09
CA SER A 224 18.89 11.24 -1.35
C SER A 224 18.13 12.30 -2.17
N PRO A 225 18.27 12.33 -3.51
CA PRO A 225 17.27 12.93 -4.40
C PRO A 225 15.87 12.34 -4.14
N PRO A 226 14.78 13.02 -4.57
CA PRO A 226 13.40 12.66 -4.23
C PRO A 226 13.10 11.16 -4.40
N VAL A 227 12.76 10.51 -3.29
CA VAL A 227 12.50 9.07 -3.21
C VAL A 227 11.00 8.82 -3.31
N TYR A 228 10.60 7.85 -4.13
CA TYR A 228 9.22 7.44 -4.34
C TYR A 228 9.07 5.94 -4.12
N ALA A 229 8.31 5.55 -3.10
CA ALA A 229 7.78 4.20 -3.01
C ALA A 229 6.71 4.02 -4.09
N VAL A 230 6.93 3.10 -5.04
CA VAL A 230 5.97 2.80 -6.10
C VAL A 230 5.83 1.29 -6.22
N GLY A 231 4.72 0.77 -5.72
CA GLY A 231 4.38 -0.65 -5.80
C GLY A 231 3.25 -1.04 -4.87
N PRO A 232 2.91 -2.35 -4.81
CA PRO A 232 3.43 -3.41 -5.66
C PRO A 232 3.04 -3.22 -7.13
N PHE A 233 3.99 -3.33 -8.08
CA PHE A 233 3.72 -3.02 -9.49
C PHE A 233 2.63 -3.90 -10.10
N GLN A 234 2.51 -5.15 -9.65
CA GLN A 234 1.48 -6.07 -10.11
C GLN A 234 0.07 -5.66 -9.64
N LEU A 235 -0.08 -5.16 -8.40
CA LEU A 235 -1.38 -4.65 -7.92
C LEU A 235 -1.80 -3.38 -8.68
N LEU A 236 -0.85 -2.48 -8.97
CA LEU A 236 -1.09 -1.31 -9.81
C LEU A 236 -1.50 -1.70 -11.25
N LEU A 237 -0.85 -2.71 -11.85
CA LEU A 237 -1.19 -3.18 -13.20
C LEU A 237 -2.53 -3.93 -13.26
N ASN A 238 -2.89 -4.67 -12.20
CA ASN A 238 -4.16 -5.39 -12.14
C ASN A 238 -5.38 -4.44 -12.08
N GLN A 239 -5.19 -3.18 -11.69
CA GLN A 239 -6.20 -2.12 -11.81
C GLN A 239 -6.36 -1.56 -13.23
N THR A 240 -5.50 -1.92 -14.18
CA THR A 240 -5.59 -1.52 -15.60
C THR A 240 -5.97 -2.70 -16.52
N PRO A 241 -7.15 -3.34 -16.33
CA PRO A 241 -7.47 -4.63 -16.97
C PRO A 241 -7.64 -4.59 -18.49
N GLN A 242 -7.67 -3.40 -19.11
CA GLN A 242 -7.81 -3.18 -20.57
C GLN A 242 -6.52 -2.66 -21.24
N HIS A 243 -5.36 -2.72 -20.57
CA HIS A 243 -4.12 -2.17 -21.14
C HIS A 243 -3.69 -2.90 -22.44
N PRO A 244 -3.26 -2.19 -23.51
CA PRO A 244 -2.85 -2.83 -24.77
C PRO A 244 -1.72 -3.87 -24.61
N LEU A 245 -0.81 -3.65 -23.67
CA LEU A 245 0.32 -4.55 -23.38
C LEU A 245 -0.03 -5.71 -22.43
N LYS A 246 -1.31 -6.10 -22.32
CA LYS A 246 -1.74 -7.17 -21.39
C LYS A 246 -1.22 -8.55 -21.78
N SER A 247 -1.07 -8.84 -23.06
CA SER A 247 -0.57 -10.12 -23.61
C SER A 247 0.94 -10.31 -23.47
N LEU A 248 1.70 -9.23 -23.35
CA LEU A 248 3.16 -9.26 -23.23
C LEU A 248 3.57 -9.78 -21.83
N GLY A 249 4.10 -10.99 -21.71
CA GLY A 249 4.59 -11.51 -20.43
C GLY A 249 5.85 -10.80 -19.91
N TYR A 250 6.28 -11.19 -18.70
CA TYR A 250 7.47 -10.63 -18.04
C TYR A 250 8.61 -11.64 -17.88
N SER A 251 8.32 -12.94 -18.02
CA SER A 251 9.29 -14.01 -17.76
C SER A 251 10.23 -14.24 -18.94
N LEU A 252 11.52 -14.43 -18.63
CA LEU A 252 12.57 -14.90 -19.55
C LEU A 252 12.61 -16.43 -19.67
N TRP A 253 11.74 -17.13 -18.94
CA TRP A 253 11.55 -18.58 -18.96
C TRP A 253 10.12 -18.89 -19.43
N LYS A 254 9.93 -19.95 -20.21
CA LYS A 254 8.60 -20.37 -20.64
C LYS A 254 7.79 -20.86 -19.43
N GLU A 255 6.64 -20.24 -19.18
CA GLU A 255 5.76 -20.59 -18.07
C GLU A 255 4.89 -21.82 -18.40
N GLU A 256 4.86 -22.81 -17.50
CA GLU A 256 3.92 -23.95 -17.54
C GLU A 256 2.64 -23.56 -16.77
N THR A 257 1.51 -23.47 -17.48
CA THR A 257 0.22 -23.05 -16.90
C THR A 257 -0.59 -24.22 -16.33
N GLU A 258 -0.24 -25.45 -16.71
CA GLU A 258 -0.81 -26.72 -16.25
C GLU A 258 -0.71 -26.88 -14.72
N CYS A 259 0.23 -26.17 -14.06
CA CYS A 259 0.32 -26.12 -12.61
C CYS A 259 -0.94 -25.52 -11.94
N LEU A 260 -1.65 -24.60 -12.61
CA LEU A 260 -2.89 -24.02 -12.10
C LEU A 260 -4.03 -25.05 -12.09
N GLU A 261 -4.09 -25.93 -13.09
CA GLU A 261 -5.05 -27.04 -13.13
C GLU A 261 -4.82 -28.01 -11.97
N TRP A 262 -3.56 -28.39 -11.72
CA TRP A 262 -3.22 -29.22 -10.56
C TRP A 262 -3.54 -28.55 -9.22
N LEU A 263 -3.42 -27.22 -9.12
CA LEU A 263 -3.72 -26.44 -7.91
C LEU A 263 -5.23 -26.32 -7.62
N ASN A 264 -6.09 -26.33 -8.65
CA ASN A 264 -7.56 -26.34 -8.50
C ASN A 264 -8.03 -27.58 -7.72
N ASP A 265 -7.41 -28.74 -7.97
CA ASP A 265 -7.69 -30.02 -7.33
C ASP A 265 -7.16 -30.13 -5.87
N LYS A 266 -6.89 -29.01 -5.18
CA LYS A 266 -6.30 -28.97 -3.83
C LYS A 266 -7.12 -28.09 -2.89
N ALA A 267 -7.15 -28.47 -1.61
CA ALA A 267 -7.92 -27.75 -0.61
C ALA A 267 -7.32 -26.36 -0.31
N PRO A 268 -8.14 -25.36 0.12
CA PRO A 268 -7.63 -24.04 0.47
C PRO A 268 -6.51 -24.09 1.51
N ASN A 269 -5.42 -23.37 1.25
CA ASN A 269 -4.20 -23.33 2.05
C ASN A 269 -3.51 -24.70 2.30
N SER A 270 -3.74 -25.74 1.49
CA SER A 270 -3.17 -27.08 1.69
C SER A 270 -1.86 -27.37 0.93
N VAL A 271 -1.32 -26.40 0.17
CA VAL A 271 -0.15 -26.56 -0.69
C VAL A 271 0.99 -25.63 -0.24
N VAL A 272 2.21 -26.17 -0.14
CA VAL A 272 3.44 -25.36 -0.08
C VAL A 272 3.95 -25.12 -1.50
N TYR A 273 4.05 -23.86 -1.91
CA TYR A 273 4.76 -23.50 -3.13
C TYR A 273 6.26 -23.37 -2.84
N VAL A 274 7.12 -23.80 -3.76
CA VAL A 274 8.58 -23.81 -3.60
C VAL A 274 9.26 -23.24 -4.85
N ASN A 275 9.93 -22.09 -4.72
CA ASN A 275 10.74 -21.51 -5.79
C ASN A 275 11.92 -20.70 -5.24
N PHE A 276 13.13 -21.03 -5.69
CA PHE A 276 14.38 -20.36 -5.30
C PHE A 276 14.81 -19.25 -6.28
N GLY A 277 13.91 -18.82 -7.18
CA GLY A 277 14.14 -17.73 -8.13
C GLY A 277 14.92 -18.17 -9.38
N SER A 278 15.39 -17.19 -10.14
CA SER A 278 16.05 -17.39 -11.45
C SER A 278 17.58 -17.49 -11.40
N ILE A 279 18.22 -17.14 -10.28
CA ILE A 279 19.69 -17.05 -10.16
C ILE A 279 20.24 -18.04 -9.14
N THR A 280 19.64 -18.14 -7.95
CA THR A 280 20.10 -18.99 -6.84
C THR A 280 20.41 -20.41 -7.30
N VAL A 281 21.56 -20.94 -6.90
CA VAL A 281 21.98 -22.32 -7.15
C VAL A 281 22.12 -23.09 -5.83
N MET A 282 21.99 -24.41 -5.88
CA MET A 282 22.17 -25.30 -4.74
C MET A 282 23.09 -26.47 -5.08
N THR A 283 23.63 -27.13 -4.06
CA THR A 283 24.36 -28.39 -4.24
C THR A 283 23.39 -29.57 -4.46
N PRO A 284 23.84 -30.70 -5.05
CA PRO A 284 23.03 -31.91 -5.16
C PRO A 284 22.53 -32.43 -3.79
N GLU A 285 23.33 -32.23 -2.74
CA GLU A 285 23.01 -32.64 -1.37
C GLU A 285 21.90 -31.76 -0.78
N GLN A 286 21.96 -30.45 -0.99
CA GLN A 286 20.89 -29.52 -0.60
C GLN A 286 19.56 -29.83 -1.32
N LEU A 287 19.61 -30.17 -2.62
CA LEU A 287 18.42 -30.63 -3.36
C LEU A 287 17.78 -31.87 -2.70
N VAL A 288 18.60 -32.85 -2.29
CA VAL A 288 18.13 -34.06 -1.61
C VAL A 288 17.58 -33.76 -0.21
N GLU A 289 18.22 -32.90 0.58
CA GLU A 289 17.71 -32.53 1.91
C GLU A 289 16.37 -31.77 1.83
N PHE A 290 16.22 -30.83 0.89
CA PHE A 290 14.93 -30.18 0.62
C PHE A 290 13.86 -31.19 0.16
N GLY A 291 14.19 -32.05 -0.80
CA GLY A 291 13.27 -33.07 -1.31
C GLY A 291 12.81 -34.04 -0.21
N CYS A 292 13.73 -34.56 0.60
CA CYS A 292 13.41 -35.43 1.73
C CYS A 292 12.57 -34.71 2.80
N GLY A 293 12.87 -33.45 3.16
CA GLY A 293 12.08 -32.70 4.14
C GLY A 293 10.65 -32.43 3.68
N LEU A 294 10.47 -32.04 2.42
CA LEU A 294 9.16 -31.88 1.78
C LEU A 294 8.39 -33.21 1.76
N ALA A 295 9.03 -34.30 1.33
CA ALA A 295 8.43 -35.64 1.27
C ALA A 295 8.02 -36.18 2.66
N ASN A 296 8.85 -35.95 3.68
CA ASN A 296 8.60 -36.38 5.06
C ASN A 296 7.43 -35.62 5.71
N SER A 297 7.30 -34.32 5.44
CA SER A 297 6.23 -33.46 6.00
C SER A 297 4.80 -33.96 5.71
N LYS A 298 4.63 -34.82 4.70
CA LYS A 298 3.34 -35.32 4.17
C LYS A 298 2.38 -34.26 3.61
N VAL A 299 2.70 -32.97 3.73
CA VAL A 299 1.98 -31.86 3.07
C VAL A 299 2.08 -32.00 1.54
N SER A 300 1.11 -31.46 0.81
CA SER A 300 1.19 -31.32 -0.65
C SER A 300 2.05 -30.12 -1.03
N PHE A 301 2.80 -30.21 -2.13
CA PHE A 301 3.68 -29.12 -2.56
C PHE A 301 3.80 -29.00 -4.08
N PHE A 302 4.13 -27.79 -4.55
CA PHE A 302 4.48 -27.52 -5.94
C PHE A 302 5.85 -26.87 -6.00
N TRP A 303 6.80 -27.51 -6.69
CA TRP A 303 8.21 -27.10 -6.73
C TRP A 303 8.68 -26.75 -8.15
N VAL A 304 9.15 -25.51 -8.32
CA VAL A 304 9.85 -25.06 -9.53
C VAL A 304 11.31 -25.52 -9.48
N ILE A 305 11.70 -26.35 -10.45
CA ILE A 305 13.07 -26.87 -10.62
C ILE A 305 13.54 -26.49 -12.03
N ARG A 306 14.04 -25.26 -12.15
CA ARG A 306 14.56 -24.72 -13.42
C ARG A 306 15.88 -25.38 -13.86
N PRO A 307 16.21 -25.39 -15.17
CA PRO A 307 17.56 -25.63 -15.64
C PRO A 307 18.60 -24.76 -14.91
N GLY A 308 19.77 -25.35 -14.62
CA GLY A 308 20.84 -24.67 -13.88
C GLY A 308 20.60 -24.43 -12.39
N LEU A 309 19.50 -24.93 -11.78
CA LEU A 309 19.29 -24.82 -10.32
C LEU A 309 20.37 -25.54 -9.48
N VAL A 310 20.93 -26.64 -9.99
CA VAL A 310 22.00 -27.38 -9.31
C VAL A 310 23.34 -27.06 -9.95
N PHE A 311 24.34 -26.74 -9.12
CA PHE A 311 25.65 -26.32 -9.60
C PHE A 311 26.32 -27.37 -10.49
N GLY A 312 26.53 -27.05 -11.76
CA GLY A 312 27.23 -27.89 -12.75
C GLY A 312 26.57 -29.23 -13.06
N ARG A 313 25.30 -29.46 -12.70
CA ARG A 313 24.60 -30.75 -12.90
C ARG A 313 23.10 -30.54 -13.15
N SER A 314 22.48 -31.53 -13.81
CA SER A 314 21.01 -31.63 -13.86
C SER A 314 20.43 -31.86 -12.46
N ALA A 315 19.29 -31.24 -12.17
CA ALA A 315 18.56 -31.44 -10.92
C ALA A 315 17.80 -32.78 -10.95
N ILE A 316 18.48 -33.86 -10.56
CA ILE A 316 17.91 -35.22 -10.52
C ILE A 316 17.51 -35.54 -9.09
N LEU A 317 16.22 -35.77 -8.86
CA LEU A 317 15.68 -36.27 -7.60
C LEU A 317 15.67 -37.81 -7.59
N PRO A 318 15.83 -38.48 -6.42
CA PRO A 318 15.82 -39.94 -6.35
C PRO A 318 14.48 -40.56 -6.79
N PRO A 319 14.45 -41.74 -7.42
CA PRO A 319 13.21 -42.44 -7.76
C PRO A 319 12.29 -42.67 -6.54
N GLU A 320 12.89 -42.93 -5.38
CA GLU A 320 12.18 -43.17 -4.11
C GLU A 320 11.42 -41.93 -3.64
N PHE A 321 11.91 -40.73 -3.94
CA PHE A 321 11.18 -39.48 -3.69
C PHE A 321 9.94 -39.39 -4.59
N VAL A 322 10.08 -39.72 -5.89
CA VAL A 322 8.99 -39.60 -6.88
C VAL A 322 7.81 -40.53 -6.55
N ASP A 323 8.09 -41.74 -6.07
CA ASP A 323 7.03 -42.66 -5.63
C ASP A 323 6.43 -42.29 -4.25
N GLU A 324 7.21 -41.75 -3.31
CA GLU A 324 6.71 -41.29 -2.00
C GLU A 324 5.85 -40.01 -2.09
N THR A 325 6.16 -39.09 -3.01
CA THR A 325 5.40 -37.82 -3.16
C THR A 325 4.29 -37.90 -4.20
N LYS A 326 4.10 -39.06 -4.84
CA LYS A 326 3.10 -39.35 -5.87
C LYS A 326 1.70 -38.88 -5.48
N GLY A 327 1.10 -38.02 -6.30
CA GLY A 327 -0.23 -37.41 -6.06
C GLY A 327 -0.25 -36.25 -5.06
N ARG A 328 0.83 -36.02 -4.28
CA ARG A 328 0.99 -34.90 -3.34
C ARG A 328 1.91 -33.79 -3.87
N SER A 329 2.84 -34.14 -4.77
CA SER A 329 3.76 -33.19 -5.41
C SER A 329 3.40 -32.88 -6.86
N LEU A 330 3.65 -31.64 -7.28
CA LEU A 330 3.93 -31.28 -8.68
C LEU A 330 5.36 -30.72 -8.79
N ILE A 331 6.01 -30.96 -9.92
CA ILE A 331 7.28 -30.33 -10.31
C ILE A 331 7.11 -29.76 -11.72
N ALA A 332 7.60 -28.54 -11.93
CA ALA A 332 7.64 -27.84 -13.22
C ALA A 332 9.01 -27.18 -13.42
N SER A 333 9.39 -26.85 -14.65
CA SER A 333 10.62 -26.09 -14.92
C SER A 333 10.47 -24.60 -14.61
N TRP A 334 9.30 -24.02 -14.91
CA TRP A 334 8.91 -22.64 -14.55
C TRP A 334 7.39 -22.46 -14.57
N CYS A 335 6.86 -21.41 -13.93
CA CYS A 335 5.40 -21.21 -13.79
C CYS A 335 5.01 -19.73 -13.62
N PRO A 336 3.74 -19.35 -13.85
CA PRO A 336 3.25 -17.99 -13.64
C PRO A 336 3.10 -17.68 -12.13
N GLN A 337 4.21 -17.33 -11.48
CA GLN A 337 4.32 -17.26 -10.02
C GLN A 337 3.27 -16.34 -9.34
N GLU A 338 2.90 -15.22 -9.95
CA GLU A 338 1.86 -14.32 -9.41
C GLU A 338 0.49 -15.02 -9.30
N LEU A 339 0.12 -15.83 -10.30
CA LEU A 339 -1.14 -16.58 -10.31
C LEU A 339 -1.09 -17.75 -9.31
N VAL A 340 0.07 -18.40 -9.20
CA VAL A 340 0.31 -19.50 -8.24
C VAL A 340 0.21 -19.00 -6.80
N LEU A 341 0.88 -17.89 -6.45
CA LEU A 341 0.83 -17.33 -5.10
C LEU A 341 -0.56 -16.83 -4.71
N ASN A 342 -1.32 -16.24 -5.65
CA ASN A 342 -2.71 -15.85 -5.40
C ASN A 342 -3.71 -17.03 -5.44
N HIS A 343 -3.29 -18.25 -5.77
CA HIS A 343 -4.19 -19.39 -5.86
C HIS A 343 -4.67 -19.83 -4.46
N PRO A 344 -5.99 -20.00 -4.21
CA PRO A 344 -6.53 -20.27 -2.87
C PRO A 344 -5.97 -21.50 -2.15
N SER A 345 -5.43 -22.50 -2.87
CA SER A 345 -4.82 -23.69 -2.28
C SER A 345 -3.39 -23.50 -1.76
N VAL A 346 -2.70 -22.39 -2.10
CA VAL A 346 -1.34 -22.12 -1.56
C VAL A 346 -1.42 -21.56 -0.14
N GLY A 347 -0.94 -22.34 0.82
CA GLY A 347 -0.92 -22.00 2.25
C GLY A 347 0.39 -21.34 2.71
N GLY A 348 1.49 -21.57 2.01
CA GLY A 348 2.80 -21.04 2.33
C GLY A 348 3.82 -21.16 1.18
N PHE A 349 4.90 -20.39 1.25
CA PHE A 349 5.90 -20.25 0.18
C PHE A 349 7.33 -20.46 0.70
N LEU A 350 8.02 -21.51 0.25
CA LEU A 350 9.44 -21.73 0.52
C LEU A 350 10.28 -21.08 -0.59
N THR A 351 11.12 -20.11 -0.21
CA THR A 351 11.79 -19.22 -1.17
C THR A 351 13.15 -18.70 -0.69
N HIS A 352 14.00 -18.41 -1.67
CA HIS A 352 15.24 -17.66 -1.48
C HIS A 352 15.05 -16.24 -0.91
N SER A 353 13.81 -15.72 -0.88
CA SER A 353 13.48 -14.37 -0.37
C SER A 353 14.10 -13.21 -1.14
N GLY A 354 14.35 -13.36 -2.44
CA GLY A 354 14.61 -12.22 -3.33
C GLY A 354 13.40 -11.27 -3.40
N TRP A 355 13.65 -9.98 -3.65
CA TRP A 355 12.64 -8.95 -3.38
C TRP A 355 11.30 -9.12 -4.10
N ASN A 356 11.28 -9.34 -5.43
CA ASN A 356 10.03 -9.49 -6.18
C ASN A 356 9.14 -10.61 -5.62
N SER A 357 9.73 -11.78 -5.30
CA SER A 357 9.02 -12.90 -4.69
C SER A 357 8.51 -12.60 -3.27
N THR A 358 9.18 -11.72 -2.54
CA THR A 358 8.74 -11.25 -1.22
C THR A 358 7.52 -10.33 -1.35
N VAL A 359 7.58 -9.35 -2.26
CA VAL A 359 6.47 -8.42 -2.56
C VAL A 359 5.25 -9.14 -3.14
N GLU A 360 5.44 -10.16 -3.99
CA GLU A 360 4.39 -11.04 -4.48
C GLU A 360 3.73 -11.83 -3.35
N SER A 361 4.52 -12.44 -2.45
CA SER A 361 3.99 -13.21 -1.30
C SER A 361 3.22 -12.33 -0.30
N VAL A 362 3.70 -11.11 -0.06
CA VAL A 362 2.99 -10.07 0.72
C VAL A 362 1.65 -9.73 0.05
N SER A 363 1.66 -9.45 -1.25
CA SER A 363 0.45 -9.09 -2.02
C SER A 363 -0.55 -10.25 -2.15
N ALA A 364 -0.06 -11.49 -2.13
CA ALA A 364 -0.89 -12.69 -2.13
C ALA A 364 -1.46 -13.04 -0.75
N GLY A 365 -0.85 -12.55 0.34
CA GLY A 365 -1.21 -12.92 1.71
C GLY A 365 -0.69 -14.32 2.08
N VAL A 366 0.50 -14.68 1.61
CA VAL A 366 1.12 -16.00 1.80
C VAL A 366 2.34 -15.89 2.74
N PRO A 367 2.40 -16.66 3.85
CA PRO A 367 3.55 -16.70 4.76
C PRO A 367 4.72 -17.49 4.17
N MET A 368 5.93 -17.17 4.60
CA MET A 368 7.17 -17.58 3.93
C MET A 368 8.06 -18.50 4.78
N LEU A 369 8.78 -19.40 4.11
CA LEU A 369 9.99 -20.04 4.62
C LEU A 369 11.18 -19.50 3.81
N CYS A 370 12.10 -18.84 4.49
CA CYS A 370 13.17 -18.04 3.90
C CYS A 370 14.49 -18.81 3.92
N TRP A 371 15.11 -19.02 2.76
CA TRP A 371 16.44 -19.62 2.62
C TRP A 371 17.39 -18.65 1.87
N PRO A 372 17.91 -17.61 2.55
CA PRO A 372 18.64 -16.53 1.91
C PRO A 372 20.06 -16.93 1.49
N PHE A 373 20.42 -16.69 0.23
CA PHE A 373 21.71 -17.09 -0.33
C PHE A 373 22.64 -15.88 -0.58
N PHE A 374 22.19 -14.87 -1.34
CA PHE A 374 23.05 -13.74 -1.74
C PHE A 374 22.30 -12.40 -1.89
N ALA A 375 23.05 -11.32 -2.08
CA ALA A 375 22.55 -9.98 -2.34
C ALA A 375 21.58 -9.48 -1.25
N ASP A 376 20.38 -9.05 -1.62
CA ASP A 376 19.31 -8.51 -0.78
C ASP A 376 18.63 -9.56 0.12
N GLN A 377 18.80 -10.85 -0.18
CA GLN A 377 18.04 -11.94 0.43
C GLN A 377 18.18 -12.04 1.96
N PRO A 378 19.35 -11.84 2.59
CA PRO A 378 19.46 -11.84 4.05
C PRO A 378 18.68 -10.69 4.70
N THR A 379 18.72 -9.49 4.11
CA THR A 379 17.94 -8.33 4.57
C THR A 379 16.45 -8.60 4.49
N ASN A 380 15.99 -9.11 3.34
CA ASN A 380 14.58 -9.47 3.14
C ASN A 380 14.15 -10.56 4.11
N CYS A 381 14.98 -11.59 4.33
CA CYS A 381 14.74 -12.65 5.31
C CYS A 381 14.60 -12.07 6.73
N HIS A 382 15.53 -11.19 7.14
CA HIS A 382 15.51 -10.51 8.44
C HIS A 382 14.19 -9.74 8.60
N TYR A 383 13.81 -8.89 7.66
CA TYR A 383 12.56 -8.11 7.75
C TYR A 383 11.31 -9.01 7.76
N THR A 384 11.26 -10.03 6.89
CA THR A 384 10.16 -11.00 6.80
C THR A 384 9.96 -11.78 8.10
N CYS A 385 11.06 -12.17 8.76
CA CYS A 385 11.04 -12.96 10.00
C CYS A 385 10.91 -12.12 11.28
N LYS A 386 11.46 -10.89 11.32
CA LYS A 386 11.60 -10.07 12.54
C LYS A 386 10.63 -8.88 12.59
N LYS A 387 10.42 -8.20 11.45
CA LYS A 387 9.62 -6.95 11.36
C LYS A 387 8.18 -7.24 10.95
N TRP A 388 7.99 -7.81 9.76
CA TRP A 388 6.65 -8.09 9.20
C TRP A 388 5.97 -9.29 9.87
N GLY A 389 6.76 -10.24 10.39
CA GLY A 389 6.26 -11.36 11.20
C GLY A 389 5.54 -12.43 10.38
N ILE A 390 5.92 -12.60 9.11
CA ILE A 390 5.30 -13.55 8.16
C ILE A 390 6.24 -14.69 7.73
N GLY A 391 7.51 -14.66 8.16
CA GLY A 391 8.56 -15.60 7.74
C GLY A 391 9.14 -16.50 8.84
N MET A 392 9.76 -17.60 8.41
CA MET A 392 10.73 -18.37 9.21
C MET A 392 11.97 -18.70 8.38
N GLU A 393 13.14 -18.50 8.96
CA GLU A 393 14.44 -18.78 8.35
C GLU A 393 14.76 -20.30 8.35
N ILE A 394 15.26 -20.82 7.23
CA ILE A 394 15.88 -22.14 7.07
C ILE A 394 17.39 -21.94 7.09
N ASN A 395 18.11 -22.79 7.83
CA ASN A 395 19.57 -22.74 7.92
C ASN A 395 20.24 -23.06 6.56
N ASN A 396 21.33 -22.37 6.24
CA ASN A 396 22.12 -22.62 5.03
C ASN A 396 22.80 -24.00 5.01
N ASP A 397 23.09 -24.57 6.19
CA ASP A 397 23.34 -26.01 6.32
C ASP A 397 22.00 -26.78 6.40
N VAL A 398 21.34 -26.90 5.25
CA VAL A 398 19.99 -27.47 5.10
C VAL A 398 19.95 -28.93 5.58
N LYS A 399 19.02 -29.24 6.49
CA LYS A 399 18.70 -30.62 6.94
C LYS A 399 17.23 -30.93 6.70
N ARG A 400 16.94 -32.13 6.18
CA ARG A 400 15.57 -32.64 5.93
C ARG A 400 14.66 -32.55 7.16
N ASP A 401 15.19 -32.80 8.37
CA ASP A 401 14.41 -32.81 9.61
C ASP A 401 13.95 -31.40 10.01
N ASP A 402 14.81 -30.38 9.83
CA ASP A 402 14.42 -28.98 10.06
C ASP A 402 13.51 -28.46 8.93
N VAL A 403 13.71 -28.88 7.68
CA VAL A 403 12.80 -28.58 6.57
C VAL A 403 11.40 -29.15 6.82
N GLU A 404 11.28 -30.43 7.20
CA GLU A 404 9.98 -31.03 7.58
C GLU A 404 9.33 -30.23 8.70
N LYS A 405 10.06 -30.00 9.79
CA LYS A 405 9.57 -29.32 10.99
C LYS A 405 9.11 -27.88 10.72
N LEU A 406 9.82 -27.14 9.87
CA LEU A 406 9.45 -25.79 9.47
C LEU A 406 8.25 -25.78 8.51
N VAL A 407 8.15 -26.74 7.58
CA VAL A 407 6.97 -26.93 6.73
C VAL A 407 5.73 -27.27 7.56
N ARG A 408 5.84 -28.18 8.55
CA ARG A 408 4.75 -28.48 9.49
C ARG A 408 4.36 -27.27 10.33
N GLU A 409 5.31 -26.55 10.91
CA GLU A 409 4.99 -25.39 11.75
C GLU A 409 4.43 -24.19 10.94
N LEU A 410 4.71 -24.11 9.62
CA LEU A 410 4.10 -23.18 8.68
C LEU A 410 2.64 -23.52 8.36
N MET A 411 2.34 -24.79 8.12
CA MET A 411 1.06 -25.24 7.54
C MET A 411 0.07 -25.77 8.59
N GLU A 412 0.57 -26.46 9.61
CA GLU A 412 -0.19 -27.11 10.69
C GLU A 412 -0.01 -26.38 12.04
N GLY A 413 1.06 -25.60 12.17
CA GLY A 413 1.53 -25.00 13.43
C GLY A 413 0.90 -23.66 13.83
N LYS A 414 0.99 -23.35 15.12
CA LYS A 414 0.42 -22.11 15.72
C LYS A 414 1.20 -20.85 15.32
N LYS A 415 2.47 -20.97 14.95
CA LYS A 415 3.24 -19.88 14.33
C LYS A 415 2.78 -19.69 12.89
N GLY A 416 2.60 -20.76 12.13
CA GLY A 416 1.96 -20.77 10.81
C GLY A 416 0.68 -19.95 10.75
N THR A 417 -0.30 -20.28 11.60
CA THR A 417 -1.58 -19.53 11.67
C THR A 417 -1.38 -18.02 11.94
N ARG A 418 -0.44 -17.65 12.82
CA ARG A 418 -0.16 -16.24 13.13
C ARG A 418 0.51 -15.52 11.95
N MET A 419 1.43 -16.18 11.26
CA MET A 419 2.10 -15.64 10.07
C MET A 419 1.12 -15.48 8.91
N LYS A 420 0.20 -16.43 8.69
CA LYS A 420 -0.87 -16.29 7.68
C LYS A 420 -1.78 -15.11 7.99
N ASN A 421 -2.22 -14.93 9.25
CA ASN A 421 -3.01 -13.77 9.65
C ASN A 421 -2.24 -12.46 9.38
N LYS A 422 -0.95 -12.39 9.75
CA LYS A 422 -0.11 -11.22 9.46
C LYS A 422 0.08 -10.99 7.97
N ALA A 423 0.23 -12.02 7.15
CA ALA A 423 0.32 -11.89 5.70
C ALA A 423 -0.99 -11.33 5.11
N MET A 424 -2.15 -11.70 5.64
CA MET A 424 -3.44 -11.10 5.23
C MET A 424 -3.57 -9.63 5.68
N GLU A 425 -3.02 -9.24 6.84
CA GLU A 425 -2.92 -7.83 7.25
C GLU A 425 -2.05 -7.02 6.27
N TRP A 426 -0.88 -7.55 5.88
CA TRP A 426 0.02 -6.90 4.91
C TRP A 426 -0.54 -6.86 3.49
N LYS A 427 -1.24 -7.92 3.04
CA LYS A 427 -1.99 -7.93 1.77
C LYS A 427 -2.97 -6.76 1.71
N LYS A 428 -3.78 -6.61 2.75
CA LYS A 428 -4.78 -5.53 2.82
C LYS A 428 -4.12 -4.14 2.76
N LEU A 429 -2.97 -3.96 3.41
CA LEU A 429 -2.21 -2.70 3.33
C LEU A 429 -1.61 -2.46 1.93
N ALA A 430 -1.21 -3.51 1.20
CA ALA A 430 -0.75 -3.40 -0.18
C ALA A 430 -1.89 -3.08 -1.18
N GLU A 431 -3.08 -3.64 -0.94
CA GLU A 431 -4.31 -3.30 -1.66
C GLU A 431 -4.74 -1.84 -1.37
N GLU A 432 -4.70 -1.41 -0.11
CA GLU A 432 -5.02 -0.02 0.30
C GLU A 432 -3.99 1.00 -0.21
N ALA A 433 -2.70 0.65 -0.27
CA ALA A 433 -1.64 1.51 -0.79
C ALA A 433 -1.70 1.71 -2.31
N THR A 434 -2.43 0.83 -3.04
CA THR A 434 -2.51 0.89 -4.50
C THR A 434 -3.89 1.28 -5.04
N GLY A 435 -4.98 1.02 -4.32
CA GLY A 435 -6.35 1.11 -4.88
C GLY A 435 -7.15 2.38 -4.57
N PRO A 436 -8.39 2.47 -5.08
CA PRO A 436 -9.38 3.49 -4.69
C PRO A 436 -10.02 3.21 -3.31
N GLN A 437 -10.24 4.16 -2.39
CA GLN A 437 -9.78 5.56 -2.35
C GLN A 437 -10.88 6.63 -2.10
N VAL A 438 -12.08 6.36 -1.54
CA VAL A 438 -13.12 7.40 -1.27
C VAL A 438 -13.84 7.24 0.11
N PRO A 439 -14.18 8.31 0.87
CA PRO A 439 -14.76 8.24 2.23
C PRO A 439 -16.29 8.46 2.28
N THR A 440 -17.02 7.89 3.26
CA THR A 440 -18.50 7.77 3.13
C THR A 440 -19.38 7.99 4.38
N GLN A 441 -19.06 7.44 5.55
CA GLN A 441 -20.09 7.19 6.59
C GLN A 441 -20.17 8.26 7.70
N SER A 442 -19.24 9.22 7.76
CA SER A 442 -19.05 10.09 8.94
C SER A 442 -19.94 11.34 8.98
N HIS A 443 -20.56 11.74 7.87
CA HIS A 443 -21.28 13.02 7.75
C HIS A 443 -22.65 12.99 8.44
N ILE A 444 -23.45 11.93 8.23
CA ILE A 444 -24.82 11.78 8.75
C ILE A 444 -24.85 11.92 10.28
N LYS A 445 -23.86 11.36 10.99
CA LYS A 445 -23.73 11.45 12.45
C LYS A 445 -23.46 12.89 12.94
N GLY A 446 -22.78 13.72 12.15
CA GLY A 446 -22.58 15.14 12.43
C GLY A 446 -23.87 15.94 12.25
N MET A 447 -24.53 15.76 11.09
CA MET A 447 -25.82 16.38 10.78
C MET A 447 -26.88 16.07 11.84
N LEU A 448 -27.03 14.80 12.26
CA LEU A 448 -28.04 14.39 13.23
C LEU A 448 -27.81 15.00 14.63
N LYS A 449 -26.56 15.21 15.04
CA LYS A 449 -26.23 15.92 16.28
C LYS A 449 -26.57 17.40 16.20
N PHE A 450 -26.26 18.04 15.08
CA PHE A 450 -26.60 19.45 14.87
C PHE A 450 -28.12 19.67 14.85
N ALA A 451 -28.86 18.77 14.20
CA ALA A 451 -30.32 18.76 14.23
C ALA A 451 -30.88 18.66 15.65
N LYS A 452 -30.35 17.76 16.49
CA LYS A 452 -30.74 17.65 17.91
C LYS A 452 -30.37 18.88 18.74
N LEU A 453 -29.30 19.60 18.39
CA LEU A 453 -28.98 20.89 19.00
C LEU A 453 -29.98 21.97 18.60
N LEU A 454 -30.41 22.06 17.33
CA LEU A 454 -31.44 23.00 16.90
C LEU A 454 -32.80 22.72 17.55
N HIS A 455 -33.21 21.44 17.64
CA HIS A 455 -34.40 21.02 18.39
C HIS A 455 -34.38 21.50 19.84
N SER A 456 -33.24 21.36 20.53
CA SER A 456 -33.08 21.88 21.90
C SER A 456 -33.21 23.42 22.04
N ARG A 457 -33.36 24.15 20.93
CA ARG A 457 -33.63 25.59 20.87
C ARG A 457 -35.05 25.93 20.39
N GLY A 458 -35.95 24.95 20.32
CA GLY A 458 -37.35 25.15 19.92
C GLY A 458 -37.61 25.10 18.41
N PHE A 459 -36.67 24.60 17.60
CA PHE A 459 -36.94 24.30 16.19
C PHE A 459 -37.65 22.96 16.06
N HIS A 460 -38.77 22.92 15.32
CA HIS A 460 -39.32 21.64 14.86
C HIS A 460 -38.40 21.09 13.76
N ILE A 461 -37.94 19.86 13.92
CA ILE A 461 -36.97 19.21 13.02
C ILE A 461 -37.65 18.13 12.20
N THR A 462 -37.38 18.18 10.89
CA THR A 462 -37.58 17.04 9.99
C THR A 462 -36.21 16.63 9.46
N PHE A 463 -35.67 15.51 9.93
CA PHE A 463 -34.37 15.02 9.51
C PHE A 463 -34.52 14.13 8.28
N VAL A 464 -34.09 14.63 7.12
CA VAL A 464 -34.29 13.97 5.81
C VAL A 464 -33.05 13.19 5.42
N ASN A 465 -33.22 11.90 5.16
CA ASN A 465 -32.19 11.00 4.63
C ASN A 465 -32.62 10.42 3.26
N THR A 466 -31.72 9.72 2.58
CA THR A 466 -32.13 8.85 1.47
C THR A 466 -32.91 7.65 1.99
N GLU A 467 -33.81 7.08 1.18
CA GLU A 467 -34.53 5.84 1.53
C GLU A 467 -33.59 4.68 1.88
N PHE A 468 -32.48 4.51 1.15
CA PHE A 468 -31.43 3.54 1.49
C PHE A 468 -30.90 3.72 2.92
N ASN A 469 -30.51 4.94 3.30
CA ASN A 469 -30.02 5.23 4.66
C ASN A 469 -31.13 5.10 5.71
N HIS A 470 -32.38 5.41 5.37
CA HIS A 470 -33.53 5.25 6.24
C HIS A 470 -33.82 3.76 6.54
N LYS A 471 -33.83 2.88 5.52
CA LYS A 471 -33.90 1.41 5.67
C LYS A 471 -32.82 0.90 6.62
N ARG A 472 -31.56 1.36 6.45
CA ARG A 472 -30.42 0.94 7.30
C ARG A 472 -30.52 1.39 8.75
N PHE A 473 -31.06 2.58 9.04
CA PHE A 473 -31.34 2.99 10.41
C PHE A 473 -32.37 2.06 11.07
N LEU A 474 -33.48 1.75 10.38
CA LEU A 474 -34.50 0.83 10.88
C LEU A 474 -33.95 -0.58 11.12
N LYS A 475 -33.15 -1.11 10.18
CA LYS A 475 -32.46 -2.41 10.32
C LYS A 475 -31.50 -2.44 11.51
N SER A 476 -30.77 -1.33 11.75
CA SER A 476 -29.75 -1.25 12.80
C SER A 476 -30.30 -0.96 14.20
N LEU A 477 -31.49 -0.37 14.33
CA LEU A 477 -32.01 0.17 15.60
C LEU A 477 -33.42 -0.32 15.96
N GLY A 478 -34.13 -0.98 15.04
CA GLY A 478 -35.50 -1.47 15.20
C GLY A 478 -36.52 -0.70 14.33
N PRO A 479 -37.69 -1.31 14.04
CA PRO A 479 -38.71 -0.70 13.17
C PRO A 479 -39.26 0.62 13.71
N ASP A 480 -39.35 0.76 15.03
CA ASP A 480 -39.90 1.94 15.70
C ASP A 480 -38.80 2.98 16.02
N SER A 481 -37.55 2.75 15.59
CA SER A 481 -36.38 3.56 16.00
C SER A 481 -36.33 4.97 15.41
N LEU A 482 -37.12 5.22 14.37
CA LEU A 482 -37.28 6.51 13.72
C LEU A 482 -38.63 7.17 14.02
N ASP A 483 -39.44 6.55 14.90
CA ASP A 483 -40.68 7.16 15.41
C ASP A 483 -40.34 8.41 16.21
N GLY A 484 -40.58 9.55 15.56
CA GLY A 484 -40.19 10.85 16.06
C GLY A 484 -41.01 11.33 17.24
N MET A 485 -40.43 12.28 17.98
CA MET A 485 -41.26 13.19 18.77
C MET A 485 -42.05 14.09 17.78
N PRO A 486 -43.20 14.66 18.18
CA PRO A 486 -44.02 15.48 17.27
C PRO A 486 -43.26 16.67 16.64
N ASP A 487 -42.20 17.13 17.30
CA ASP A 487 -41.29 18.21 16.92
C ASP A 487 -39.88 17.72 16.49
N PHE A 488 -39.60 16.42 16.47
CA PHE A 488 -38.40 15.82 15.88
C PHE A 488 -38.75 14.51 15.18
N ARG A 489 -38.95 14.55 13.86
CA ARG A 489 -39.23 13.37 13.02
C ARG A 489 -38.14 13.09 11.99
N PHE A 490 -38.11 11.86 11.50
CA PHE A 490 -37.36 11.50 10.31
C PHE A 490 -38.30 11.40 9.10
N GLU A 491 -37.79 11.76 7.93
CA GLU A 491 -38.45 11.52 6.64
C GLU A 491 -37.41 10.93 5.67
N ALA A 492 -37.88 10.29 4.61
CA ALA A 492 -37.04 9.77 3.55
C ALA A 492 -37.35 10.47 2.23
N VAL A 493 -36.36 10.52 1.33
CA VAL A 493 -36.58 10.77 -0.09
C VAL A 493 -35.88 9.67 -0.90
N PRO A 494 -36.48 9.20 -2.01
CA PRO A 494 -35.80 8.29 -2.92
C PRO A 494 -34.60 9.01 -3.53
N ASP A 495 -33.47 8.31 -3.58
CA ASP A 495 -32.22 8.78 -4.20
C ASP A 495 -32.17 8.48 -5.71
N GLY A 496 -33.19 7.83 -6.25
CA GLY A 496 -33.33 7.51 -7.68
C GLY A 496 -32.38 6.42 -8.17
N LEU A 497 -31.75 5.67 -7.27
CA LEU A 497 -30.87 4.56 -7.60
C LEU A 497 -31.64 3.21 -7.59
N PRO A 498 -31.10 2.16 -8.22
CA PRO A 498 -31.62 0.80 -8.06
C PRO A 498 -31.52 0.33 -6.61
N ASP A 499 -32.44 -0.54 -6.18
CA ASP A 499 -32.26 -1.29 -4.95
C ASP A 499 -30.94 -2.09 -5.01
N SER A 500 -30.21 -2.06 -3.90
CA SER A 500 -28.90 -2.68 -3.70
C SER A 500 -28.86 -3.36 -2.34
N ASP A 501 -27.86 -4.20 -2.09
CA ASP A 501 -27.70 -4.89 -0.80
C ASP A 501 -27.66 -3.88 0.35
N GLU A 502 -28.55 -4.05 1.33
CA GLU A 502 -28.70 -3.16 2.48
C GLU A 502 -27.46 -3.12 3.39
N ASP A 503 -26.60 -4.14 3.32
CA ASP A 503 -25.36 -4.20 4.10
C ASP A 503 -24.14 -3.65 3.32
N ALA A 504 -24.23 -3.54 1.99
CA ALA A 504 -23.20 -2.92 1.15
C ALA A 504 -23.05 -1.40 1.39
N THR A 505 -22.06 -0.76 0.77
CA THR A 505 -21.98 0.71 0.70
C THR A 505 -22.69 1.18 -0.57
N GLN A 506 -23.55 2.21 -0.46
CA GLN A 506 -24.24 2.78 -1.62
C GLN A 506 -23.23 3.41 -2.58
N ASP A 507 -23.40 3.17 -3.88
CA ASP A 507 -22.53 3.71 -4.93
C ASP A 507 -22.52 5.25 -4.90
N LEU A 508 -21.35 5.81 -4.60
CA LEU A 508 -21.14 7.25 -4.44
C LEU A 508 -21.19 7.99 -5.76
N THR A 509 -20.69 7.37 -6.83
CA THR A 509 -20.61 7.96 -8.15
C THR A 509 -22.01 8.06 -8.73
N LEU A 510 -22.82 7.01 -8.63
CA LEU A 510 -24.25 7.04 -8.96
C LEU A 510 -25.03 8.03 -8.07
N LEU A 511 -24.77 8.07 -6.76
CA LEU A 511 -25.43 9.00 -5.83
C LEU A 511 -25.12 10.47 -6.16
N ALA A 512 -23.84 10.80 -6.37
CA ALA A 512 -23.40 12.14 -6.75
C ALA A 512 -23.95 12.54 -8.14
N ASP A 513 -24.00 11.60 -9.08
CA ASP A 513 -24.58 11.84 -10.40
C ASP A 513 -26.10 12.03 -10.34
N SER A 514 -26.79 11.35 -9.40
CA SER A 514 -28.21 11.53 -9.12
C SER A 514 -28.52 12.91 -8.50
N VAL A 515 -27.68 13.38 -7.57
CA VAL A 515 -27.70 14.77 -7.06
C VAL A 515 -27.48 15.77 -8.19
N ARG A 516 -26.46 15.55 -9.04
CA ARG A 516 -26.11 16.40 -10.19
C ARG A 516 -27.24 16.47 -11.23
N LYS A 517 -27.92 15.35 -11.48
CA LYS A 517 -29.08 15.24 -12.38
C LYS A 517 -30.37 15.82 -11.79
N GLN A 518 -30.33 16.35 -10.56
CA GLN A 518 -31.49 16.92 -9.85
C GLN A 518 -32.62 15.90 -9.58
N ASN A 519 -32.31 14.59 -9.57
CA ASN A 519 -33.29 13.53 -9.31
C ASN A 519 -33.96 13.70 -7.93
N PHE A 520 -33.18 14.17 -6.93
CA PHE A 520 -33.66 14.51 -5.59
C PHE A 520 -34.65 15.68 -5.54
N LEU A 521 -34.63 16.60 -6.52
CA LEU A 521 -35.36 17.86 -6.41
C LEU A 521 -36.88 17.67 -6.47
N ALA A 522 -37.39 16.78 -7.33
CA ALA A 522 -38.83 16.52 -7.42
C ALA A 522 -39.38 15.79 -6.18
N PRO A 523 -38.77 14.70 -5.67
CA PRO A 523 -39.16 14.08 -4.40
C PRO A 523 -39.01 15.03 -3.20
N PHE A 524 -37.94 15.82 -3.14
CA PHE A 524 -37.73 16.77 -2.03
C PHE A 524 -38.72 17.94 -2.06
N ARG A 525 -39.10 18.46 -3.24
CA ARG A 525 -40.26 19.38 -3.38
C ARG A 525 -41.56 18.71 -2.93
N GLY A 526 -41.79 17.45 -3.31
CA GLY A 526 -42.95 16.67 -2.86
C GLY A 526 -43.02 16.55 -1.33
N LEU A 527 -41.88 16.29 -0.70
CA LEU A 527 -41.73 16.31 0.76
C LEU A 527 -42.00 17.71 1.33
N LEU A 528 -41.33 18.77 0.87
CA LEU A 528 -41.56 20.13 1.35
C LEU A 528 -43.02 20.57 1.23
N ASN A 529 -43.71 20.19 0.14
CA ASN A 529 -45.14 20.41 -0.03
C ASN A 529 -45.98 19.61 0.98
N LYS A 530 -45.66 18.33 1.23
CA LYS A 530 -46.26 17.51 2.31
C LYS A 530 -46.08 18.18 3.69
N LEU A 531 -44.89 18.72 3.97
CA LEU A 531 -44.60 19.39 5.25
C LEU A 531 -45.37 20.72 5.39
N ASN A 532 -45.46 21.50 4.31
CA ASN A 532 -46.10 22.82 4.30
C ASN A 532 -47.64 22.80 4.17
N HIS A 533 -48.22 21.76 3.57
CA HIS A 533 -49.67 21.63 3.36
C HIS A 533 -50.37 20.68 4.33
N ALA A 534 -49.63 19.90 5.12
CA ALA A 534 -50.21 19.25 6.29
C ALA A 534 -50.80 20.31 7.22
N ILE A 535 -52.08 20.14 7.59
CA ILE A 535 -52.87 21.12 8.35
C ILE A 535 -52.08 21.59 9.58
N SER A 536 -51.98 22.91 9.77
CA SER A 536 -51.17 23.57 10.82
C SER A 536 -51.78 23.43 12.22
N THR A 537 -51.96 22.18 12.64
CA THR A 537 -52.00 21.76 14.03
C THR A 537 -50.69 22.14 14.73
N SER A 538 -50.71 22.27 16.06
CA SER A 538 -49.56 22.72 16.88
C SER A 538 -48.26 21.94 16.67
N ASN A 539 -48.35 20.73 16.12
CA ASN A 539 -47.24 19.80 16.04
C ASN A 539 -46.49 19.89 14.70
N ASN A 540 -47.08 20.51 13.67
CA ASN A 540 -46.48 20.54 12.32
C ASN A 540 -46.48 21.96 11.71
N PRO A 541 -45.51 22.81 12.08
CA PRO A 541 -45.33 24.11 11.44
C PRO A 541 -44.73 23.97 10.04
N PRO A 542 -44.96 24.95 9.15
CA PRO A 542 -44.33 24.98 7.83
C PRO A 542 -42.81 25.10 7.92
N VAL A 543 -42.12 24.65 6.87
CA VAL A 543 -40.67 24.75 6.75
C VAL A 543 -40.26 26.22 6.67
N THR A 544 -39.41 26.66 7.61
CA THR A 544 -38.94 28.05 7.72
C THR A 544 -37.46 28.23 7.39
N CYS A 545 -36.71 27.15 7.25
CA CYS A 545 -35.30 27.12 6.85
C CYS A 545 -34.93 25.71 6.39
N ILE A 546 -33.95 25.57 5.49
CA ILE A 546 -33.35 24.28 5.11
C ILE A 546 -31.88 24.26 5.54
N VAL A 547 -31.48 23.26 6.34
CA VAL A 547 -30.08 22.98 6.66
C VAL A 547 -29.64 21.77 5.85
N SER A 548 -28.62 21.92 5.01
CA SER A 548 -28.16 20.88 4.09
C SER A 548 -26.72 20.48 4.34
N ASP A 549 -26.38 19.23 3.99
CA ASP A 549 -24.98 18.82 3.82
C ASP A 549 -24.39 19.56 2.61
N GLY A 550 -23.13 19.97 2.71
CA GLY A 550 -22.44 20.73 1.67
C GLY A 550 -22.43 20.11 0.26
N PHE A 551 -22.47 18.79 0.14
CA PHE A 551 -22.54 18.08 -1.15
C PHE A 551 -23.98 17.87 -1.64
N MET A 552 -24.94 17.73 -0.72
CA MET A 552 -26.38 17.66 -1.03
C MET A 552 -26.99 19.06 -1.28
N SER A 553 -26.14 20.09 -1.33
CA SER A 553 -26.52 21.49 -1.52
C SER A 553 -27.23 21.83 -2.85
N PRO A 554 -26.97 21.20 -4.03
CA PRO A 554 -27.52 21.70 -5.30
C PRO A 554 -29.05 21.71 -5.39
N PHE A 555 -29.74 20.64 -4.95
CA PHE A 555 -31.20 20.59 -4.99
C PHE A 555 -31.84 21.30 -3.80
N THR A 556 -31.18 21.27 -2.63
CA THR A 556 -31.70 21.88 -1.39
C THR A 556 -31.63 23.41 -1.41
N ILE A 557 -30.63 24.01 -2.09
CA ILE A 557 -30.59 25.45 -2.36
C ILE A 557 -31.74 25.87 -3.28
N THR A 558 -31.93 25.17 -4.40
CA THR A 558 -33.02 25.46 -5.35
C THR A 558 -34.38 25.36 -4.68
N ALA A 559 -34.64 24.28 -3.94
CA ALA A 559 -35.89 24.09 -3.22
C ALA A 559 -36.11 25.16 -2.12
N ALA A 560 -35.07 25.58 -1.41
CA ALA A 560 -35.15 26.65 -0.41
C ALA A 560 -35.51 28.01 -1.05
N GLN A 561 -34.91 28.32 -2.21
CA GLN A 561 -35.20 29.54 -2.98
C GLN A 561 -36.66 29.55 -3.46
N GLU A 562 -37.17 28.42 -3.94
CA GLU A 562 -38.55 28.28 -4.44
C GLU A 562 -39.62 28.50 -3.37
N ILE A 563 -39.38 28.05 -2.13
CA ILE A 563 -40.29 28.31 -0.99
C ILE A 563 -39.92 29.57 -0.19
N GLY A 564 -38.93 30.35 -0.64
CA GLY A 564 -38.56 31.65 -0.07
C GLY A 564 -37.85 31.61 1.29
N VAL A 565 -37.27 30.47 1.69
CA VAL A 565 -36.64 30.28 3.01
C VAL A 565 -35.10 30.35 2.97
N PRO A 566 -34.43 30.67 4.09
CA PRO A 566 -32.98 30.56 4.19
C PRO A 566 -32.48 29.12 3.94
N SER A 567 -31.39 29.00 3.21
CA SER A 567 -30.59 27.77 3.09
C SER A 567 -29.29 27.96 3.87
N VAL A 568 -28.94 27.00 4.73
CA VAL A 568 -27.68 26.98 5.48
C VAL A 568 -26.94 25.68 5.18
N LEU A 569 -25.72 25.80 4.66
CA LEU A 569 -24.88 24.65 4.35
C LEU A 569 -24.00 24.30 5.55
N LEU A 570 -24.09 23.06 6.02
CA LEU A 570 -23.19 22.48 7.00
C LEU A 570 -22.19 21.57 6.28
N TYR A 571 -20.95 22.02 6.16
CA TYR A 571 -19.81 21.18 5.80
C TYR A 571 -19.25 20.55 7.08
N THR A 572 -19.06 19.24 7.09
CA THR A 572 -18.57 18.49 8.26
C THR A 572 -17.04 18.43 8.37
N PHE A 573 -16.33 19.07 7.43
CA PHE A 573 -14.87 19.26 7.44
C PHE A 573 -14.42 20.39 8.38
N ALA A 574 -13.15 20.36 8.80
CA ALA A 574 -12.52 21.54 9.38
C ALA A 574 -12.45 22.72 8.37
N ALA A 575 -12.38 23.94 8.91
CA ALA A 575 -12.49 25.18 8.13
C ALA A 575 -11.42 25.33 7.01
N PHE A 576 -10.23 24.76 7.18
CA PHE A 576 -9.18 24.80 6.17
C PHE A 576 -9.34 23.73 5.07
N GLY A 577 -9.93 22.57 5.40
CA GLY A 577 -10.36 21.59 4.39
C GLY A 577 -11.47 22.16 3.50
N PHE A 578 -12.43 22.88 4.09
CA PHE A 578 -13.42 23.66 3.35
C PHE A 578 -12.78 24.74 2.43
N MET A 579 -11.74 25.44 2.90
CA MET A 579 -10.98 26.37 2.04
C MET A 579 -10.26 25.67 0.87
N GLY A 580 -9.86 24.41 1.04
CA GLY A 580 -9.36 23.56 -0.05
C GLY A 580 -10.43 23.28 -1.12
N PHE A 581 -11.63 22.88 -0.71
CA PHE A 581 -12.77 22.70 -1.63
C PHE A 581 -13.11 23.97 -2.41
N MET A 582 -13.03 25.15 -1.78
CA MET A 582 -13.24 26.44 -2.45
C MET A 582 -12.21 26.71 -3.58
N GLN A 583 -11.08 26.02 -3.62
CA GLN A 583 -10.11 26.11 -4.72
C GLN A 583 -10.37 25.16 -5.88
N PHE A 584 -11.32 24.21 -5.82
CA PHE A 584 -11.53 23.23 -6.90
C PHE A 584 -11.82 23.89 -8.25
N ARG A 585 -12.58 25.00 -8.28
CA ARG A 585 -12.77 25.77 -9.52
C ARG A 585 -11.46 26.32 -10.07
N THR A 586 -10.58 26.81 -9.19
CA THR A 586 -9.22 27.28 -9.54
C THR A 586 -8.33 26.14 -10.03
N LEU A 587 -8.49 24.92 -9.48
CA LEU A 587 -7.77 23.73 -9.94
C LEU A 587 -8.24 23.32 -11.35
N VAL A 588 -9.55 23.21 -11.58
CA VAL A 588 -10.12 22.93 -12.92
C VAL A 588 -9.69 24.00 -13.94
N GLN A 589 -9.74 25.28 -13.57
CA GLN A 589 -9.27 26.39 -14.43
C GLN A 589 -7.76 26.39 -14.71
N LYS A 590 -6.98 25.59 -13.97
CA LYS A 590 -5.53 25.38 -14.16
C LYS A 590 -5.19 24.00 -14.75
N GLY A 591 -6.19 23.18 -15.10
CA GLY A 591 -5.97 21.81 -15.57
C GLY A 591 -5.50 20.82 -14.48
N LEU A 592 -5.68 21.17 -13.21
CA LEU A 592 -5.27 20.36 -12.04
C LEU A 592 -6.44 19.54 -11.44
N ALA A 593 -7.62 19.58 -12.08
CA ALA A 593 -8.79 18.78 -11.71
C ALA A 593 -9.73 18.64 -12.93
N PRO A 594 -10.49 17.54 -13.08
CA PRO A 594 -10.48 16.34 -12.22
C PRO A 594 -9.13 15.61 -12.23
N LEU A 595 -8.88 14.83 -11.19
CA LEU A 595 -7.80 13.84 -11.17
C LEU A 595 -8.25 12.61 -11.97
N GLU A 596 -7.30 11.85 -12.50
CA GLU A 596 -7.59 10.89 -13.59
C GLU A 596 -8.10 9.50 -13.14
N ASP A 597 -7.92 9.11 -11.87
CA ASP A 597 -8.48 7.89 -11.28
C ASP A 597 -8.83 8.06 -9.77
N GLU A 598 -9.50 7.06 -9.16
CA GLU A 598 -10.34 7.21 -7.95
C GLU A 598 -9.62 7.05 -6.57
N SER A 599 -8.32 7.39 -6.47
CA SER A 599 -7.40 6.95 -5.40
C SER A 599 -7.08 7.95 -4.22
N CYS A 600 -8.01 8.29 -3.28
CA CYS A 600 -7.82 9.41 -2.29
C CYS A 600 -8.14 9.35 -0.73
N LEU A 601 -9.29 8.86 -0.16
CA LEU A 601 -9.59 8.89 1.33
C LEU A 601 -10.48 7.73 1.91
N THR A 602 -10.66 7.59 3.25
CA THR A 602 -11.42 6.47 3.95
C THR A 602 -12.17 6.80 5.31
N ASN A 603 -12.72 5.79 6.04
CA ASN A 603 -13.59 5.83 7.28
C ASN A 603 -12.84 5.40 8.60
N GLY A 604 -13.34 5.05 9.83
CA GLY A 604 -14.62 4.90 10.62
C GLY A 604 -14.26 4.33 12.05
N TYR A 605 -15.07 3.88 13.04
CA TYR A 605 -16.41 4.21 13.63
C TYR A 605 -16.59 3.54 15.05
N LEU A 606 -17.23 4.15 16.10
CA LEU A 606 -17.51 3.53 17.46
C LEU A 606 -18.55 4.29 18.35
N ASN A 607 -19.20 3.63 19.36
CA ASN A 607 -19.80 4.21 20.63
C ASN A 607 -20.44 3.14 21.59
N HIS A 608 -20.18 3.13 22.92
CA HIS A 608 -20.92 2.34 23.96
C HIS A 608 -20.65 2.86 25.41
N PRO A 609 -21.59 2.82 26.39
CA PRO A 609 -21.38 3.33 27.76
C PRO A 609 -20.28 2.65 28.61
N SER A 610 -19.74 1.49 28.20
CA SER A 610 -18.57 0.87 28.85
C SER A 610 -17.22 1.44 28.38
N VAL A 611 -17.20 2.37 27.43
CA VAL A 611 -15.97 2.85 26.77
C VAL A 611 -15.25 3.89 27.65
N GLY A 612 -14.07 3.51 28.17
CA GLY A 612 -13.24 4.37 29.02
C GLY A 612 -12.22 5.27 28.28
N GLY A 613 -12.03 5.06 26.97
CA GLY A 613 -11.10 5.80 26.10
C GLY A 613 -11.42 5.52 24.63
N PHE A 614 -11.12 6.45 23.71
CA PHE A 614 -11.49 6.36 22.30
C PHE A 614 -10.30 6.56 21.36
N LEU A 615 -9.89 5.50 20.65
CA LEU A 615 -8.91 5.56 19.57
C LEU A 615 -9.59 6.01 18.26
N THR A 616 -9.05 7.03 17.60
CA THR A 616 -9.59 7.57 16.35
C THR A 616 -8.54 8.31 15.52
N HIS A 617 -8.76 8.41 14.21
CA HIS A 617 -7.91 9.17 13.28
C HIS A 617 -8.02 10.70 13.43
N SER A 618 -8.41 11.23 14.60
CA SER A 618 -8.63 12.67 14.83
C SER A 618 -9.59 13.35 13.85
N GLY A 619 -10.53 12.61 13.27
CA GLY A 619 -11.60 13.17 12.44
C GLY A 619 -12.48 14.11 13.27
N TRP A 620 -12.84 15.28 12.73
CA TRP A 620 -13.42 16.38 13.52
C TRP A 620 -14.65 15.99 14.35
N ASN A 621 -15.58 15.23 13.75
CA ASN A 621 -16.78 14.72 14.43
C ASN A 621 -16.44 13.77 15.60
N SER A 622 -15.40 12.95 15.48
CA SER A 622 -14.89 12.07 16.53
C SER A 622 -14.28 12.85 17.67
N THR A 623 -13.51 13.91 17.37
CA THR A 623 -12.89 14.81 18.36
C THR A 623 -13.95 15.54 19.18
N ILE A 624 -14.95 16.15 18.53
CA ILE A 624 -16.04 16.84 19.23
C ILE A 624 -16.89 15.86 20.07
N GLU A 625 -17.13 14.65 19.58
CA GLU A 625 -17.85 13.59 20.33
C GLU A 625 -17.09 13.15 21.58
N SER A 626 -15.81 12.83 21.46
CA SER A 626 -14.99 12.42 22.60
C SER A 626 -14.89 13.54 23.63
N MET A 627 -14.70 14.79 23.21
CA MET A 627 -14.61 15.96 24.08
C MET A 627 -15.92 16.27 24.85
N THR A 628 -17.08 16.11 24.19
CA THR A 628 -18.39 16.47 24.78
C THR A 628 -18.91 15.42 25.76
N ILE A 629 -18.79 14.13 25.43
CA ILE A 629 -18.96 13.02 26.39
C ILE A 629 -17.84 13.11 27.46
N GLY A 630 -16.66 13.56 27.01
CA GLY A 630 -15.39 13.68 27.72
C GLY A 630 -14.85 12.33 28.14
N VAL A 631 -14.70 11.50 27.13
CA VAL A 631 -13.84 10.30 27.07
C VAL A 631 -12.47 10.79 26.59
N PRO A 632 -11.34 10.34 27.18
CA PRO A 632 -10.02 10.70 26.69
C PRO A 632 -9.72 10.01 25.35
N MET A 633 -9.01 10.71 24.47
CA MET A 633 -8.70 10.23 23.13
C MET A 633 -7.32 9.54 23.04
N LEU A 634 -7.22 8.63 22.09
CA LEU A 634 -5.98 8.25 21.44
C LEU A 634 -6.11 8.68 19.97
N CYS A 635 -5.15 9.47 19.51
CA CYS A 635 -5.24 10.22 18.27
C CYS A 635 -4.19 9.72 17.29
N TRP A 636 -4.62 9.30 16.09
CA TRP A 636 -3.72 8.68 15.10
C TRP A 636 -4.05 9.21 13.70
N PRO A 637 -3.70 10.47 13.39
CA PRO A 637 -4.19 11.16 12.20
C PRO A 637 -3.58 10.59 10.92
N SER A 638 -4.42 10.27 9.94
CA SER A 638 -3.98 9.77 8.65
C SER A 638 -3.76 10.92 7.66
N PHE A 639 -4.83 11.58 7.21
CA PHE A 639 -4.79 12.52 6.07
C PHE A 639 -5.62 13.78 6.27
N GLY A 640 -5.38 14.81 5.45
CA GLY A 640 -6.24 15.98 5.35
C GLY A 640 -6.36 16.77 6.66
N ASP A 641 -7.59 17.03 7.13
CA ASP A 641 -7.82 17.85 8.32
C ASP A 641 -7.49 17.17 9.65
N GLN A 642 -7.33 15.85 9.63
CA GLN A 642 -7.05 15.00 10.78
C GLN A 642 -5.77 15.38 11.51
N GLN A 643 -4.72 15.73 10.77
CA GLN A 643 -3.38 16.02 11.33
C GLN A 643 -3.40 17.30 12.18
N MET A 644 -4.05 18.36 11.69
CA MET A 644 -4.24 19.58 12.49
C MET A 644 -5.22 19.36 13.64
N ASN A 645 -6.30 18.61 13.41
CA ASN A 645 -7.23 18.22 14.48
C ASN A 645 -6.49 17.46 15.60
N CYS A 646 -5.58 16.55 15.27
CA CYS A 646 -4.75 15.82 16.22
C CYS A 646 -3.84 16.75 17.02
N HIS A 647 -3.07 17.59 16.32
CA HIS A 647 -2.17 18.55 16.96
C HIS A 647 -2.91 19.43 17.98
N TYR A 648 -4.08 19.95 17.63
CA TYR A 648 -4.93 20.68 18.58
C TYR A 648 -5.47 19.76 19.69
N THR A 649 -5.89 18.54 19.39
CA THR A 649 -6.43 17.59 20.39
C THR A 649 -5.38 17.17 21.43
N CYS A 650 -4.11 17.07 21.06
CA CYS A 650 -3.03 16.51 21.88
C CYS A 650 -2.11 17.57 22.51
N ASN A 651 -1.70 18.57 21.75
CA ASN A 651 -0.70 19.54 22.20
C ASN A 651 -1.39 20.74 22.86
N GLU A 652 -2.30 21.40 22.15
CA GLU A 652 -3.08 22.52 22.70
C GLU A 652 -4.06 22.03 23.78
N TRP A 653 -5.00 21.17 23.38
CA TRP A 653 -6.13 20.76 24.21
C TRP A 653 -5.78 19.61 25.16
N GLY A 654 -4.77 18.79 24.85
CA GLY A 654 -4.36 17.66 25.71
C GLY A 654 -5.50 16.74 26.13
N ILE A 655 -6.53 16.62 25.29
CA ILE A 655 -7.67 15.72 25.49
C ILE A 655 -7.44 14.34 24.88
N GLY A 656 -6.35 14.19 24.11
CA GLY A 656 -5.82 12.90 23.69
C GLY A 656 -4.31 12.80 23.83
N MET A 657 -3.78 11.58 23.76
CA MET A 657 -2.39 11.36 23.34
C MET A 657 -2.36 11.09 21.85
N GLU A 658 -1.40 11.68 21.15
CA GLU A 658 -1.04 11.24 19.81
C GLU A 658 -0.36 9.87 19.95
N ILE A 659 -0.89 8.86 19.26
CA ILE A 659 -0.13 7.64 19.01
C ILE A 659 0.82 7.97 17.85
N SER A 660 2.06 7.48 17.95
CA SER A 660 3.02 7.48 16.84
C SER A 660 2.37 6.97 15.54
N LYS A 661 2.83 7.46 14.38
CA LYS A 661 2.39 6.92 13.08
C LYS A 661 2.64 5.42 12.99
N ASP A 662 3.75 4.93 13.55
CA ASP A 662 4.01 3.51 13.79
C ASP A 662 3.44 3.05 15.14
N VAL A 663 2.72 1.94 15.16
CA VAL A 663 1.82 1.52 16.24
C VAL A 663 2.25 0.15 16.82
N LYS A 664 3.36 0.14 17.58
CA LYS A 664 3.95 -1.09 18.14
C LYS A 664 3.04 -1.71 19.22
N ARG A 665 2.87 -3.05 19.22
CA ARG A 665 1.97 -3.77 20.14
C ARG A 665 2.20 -3.44 21.62
N ASP A 666 3.45 -3.57 22.07
CA ASP A 666 3.78 -3.38 23.48
C ASP A 666 3.80 -1.89 23.84
N GLU A 667 3.96 -1.00 22.85
CA GLU A 667 3.71 0.42 23.01
C GLU A 667 2.20 0.69 23.18
N VAL A 668 1.32 0.09 22.39
CA VAL A 668 -0.14 0.15 22.61
C VAL A 668 -0.51 -0.39 23.98
N GLU A 669 0.03 -1.53 24.40
CA GLU A 669 -0.26 -2.08 25.73
C GLU A 669 0.27 -1.17 26.85
N LYS A 670 1.46 -0.59 26.68
CA LYS A 670 2.08 0.37 27.61
C LYS A 670 1.36 1.71 27.65
N LEU A 671 0.94 2.27 26.50
CA LEU A 671 0.16 3.49 26.37
C LEU A 671 -1.26 3.31 26.92
N VAL A 672 -1.90 2.16 26.69
CA VAL A 672 -3.20 1.83 27.30
C VAL A 672 -3.05 1.66 28.82
N LYS A 673 -2.02 0.96 29.31
CA LYS A 673 -1.72 0.90 30.76
C LYS A 673 -1.43 2.27 31.35
N GLU A 674 -0.65 3.10 30.66
CA GLU A 674 -0.26 4.44 31.10
C GLU A 674 -1.44 5.43 31.08
N LEU A 675 -2.31 5.36 30.06
CA LEU A 675 -3.56 6.13 29.94
C LEU A 675 -4.57 5.74 31.04
N MET A 676 -4.77 4.44 31.25
CA MET A 676 -5.84 3.92 32.12
C MET A 676 -5.44 3.89 33.60
N LYS A 677 -4.15 3.75 33.93
CA LYS A 677 -3.65 3.58 35.32
C LYS A 677 -2.42 4.42 35.67
N GLY A 678 -1.59 4.76 34.68
CA GLY A 678 -0.34 5.51 34.83
C GLY A 678 -0.52 6.98 35.21
N GLU A 679 0.60 7.68 35.34
CA GLU A 679 0.63 9.05 35.88
C GLU A 679 0.60 10.13 34.79
N LYS A 680 1.18 9.87 33.61
CA LYS A 680 0.88 10.66 32.40
C LYS A 680 -0.62 10.55 32.10
N GLY A 681 -1.21 9.34 32.14
CA GLY A 681 -2.65 9.16 31.94
C GLY A 681 -3.51 9.96 32.92
N LYS A 682 -3.10 10.08 34.19
CA LYS A 682 -3.77 10.96 35.18
C LYS A 682 -3.60 12.45 34.84
N LYS A 683 -2.40 12.90 34.46
CA LYS A 683 -2.13 14.30 34.08
C LYS A 683 -2.88 14.69 32.79
N LEU A 684 -2.88 13.81 31.80
CA LEU A 684 -3.69 13.91 30.59
C LEU A 684 -5.17 13.92 30.96
N LYS A 685 -5.67 12.99 31.79
CA LYS A 685 -7.06 13.01 32.27
C LYS A 685 -7.45 14.32 32.99
N ASN A 686 -6.51 14.99 33.65
CA ASN A 686 -6.75 16.33 34.18
C ASN A 686 -6.81 17.40 33.08
N LYS A 687 -5.90 17.40 32.09
CA LYS A 687 -5.95 18.32 30.94
C LYS A 687 -7.15 18.07 30.00
N VAL A 688 -7.54 16.81 29.80
CA VAL A 688 -8.84 16.34 29.26
C VAL A 688 -9.99 17.01 30.03
N MET A 689 -9.93 17.04 31.36
CA MET A 689 -10.98 17.64 32.18
C MET A 689 -10.94 19.19 32.17
N GLU A 690 -9.77 19.81 32.00
CA GLU A 690 -9.61 21.26 31.78
C GLU A 690 -10.16 21.70 30.41
N TRP A 691 -9.92 20.93 29.35
CA TRP A 691 -10.46 21.25 28.03
C TRP A 691 -11.88 20.72 27.82
N LYS A 692 -12.33 19.68 28.55
CA LYS A 692 -13.76 19.40 28.79
C LYS A 692 -14.40 20.57 29.55
N LYS A 693 -13.68 21.23 30.47
CA LYS A 693 -14.14 22.46 31.14
C LYS A 693 -14.16 23.63 30.15
N LEU A 694 -13.13 23.88 29.33
CA LEU A 694 -13.15 24.95 28.32
C LEU A 694 -14.21 24.71 27.23
N ALA A 695 -14.41 23.47 26.78
CA ALA A 695 -15.49 23.08 25.89
C ALA A 695 -16.87 23.27 26.54
N LYS A 696 -17.03 22.91 27.82
CA LYS A 696 -18.22 23.28 28.62
C LYS A 696 -18.34 24.79 28.80
N GLU A 697 -17.26 25.54 28.89
CA GLU A 697 -17.28 27.00 29.03
C GLU A 697 -17.56 27.72 27.70
N ALA A 698 -17.31 27.06 26.57
CA ALA A 698 -17.71 27.46 25.24
C ALA A 698 -19.15 27.03 24.87
N THR A 699 -19.63 25.90 25.39
CA THR A 699 -20.98 25.35 25.10
C THR A 699 -22.03 25.61 26.18
N ARG A 700 -21.66 26.08 27.39
CA ARG A 700 -22.61 26.64 28.38
C ARG A 700 -23.32 27.87 27.80
N PRO A 701 -24.49 28.26 28.34
CA PRO A 701 -25.09 29.56 28.06
C PRO A 701 -24.07 30.70 28.16
N ASN A 702 -24.09 31.59 27.16
CA ASN A 702 -23.12 32.68 26.97
C ASN A 702 -21.64 32.28 26.70
N GLY A 703 -21.33 31.00 26.51
CA GLY A 703 -20.04 30.53 25.99
C GLY A 703 -19.80 30.93 24.53
N SER A 704 -18.57 30.79 24.03
CA SER A 704 -18.19 31.23 22.67
C SER A 704 -18.85 30.42 21.55
N SER A 705 -18.99 29.10 21.72
CA SER A 705 -19.70 28.22 20.77
C SER A 705 -21.21 28.39 20.89
N TYR A 706 -21.73 28.48 22.12
CA TYR A 706 -23.15 28.80 22.39
C TYR A 706 -23.54 30.12 21.72
N LYS A 707 -22.75 31.19 21.89
CA LYS A 707 -22.95 32.48 21.21
C LYS A 707 -22.80 32.40 19.68
N LYS A 708 -21.94 31.54 19.14
CA LYS A 708 -21.86 31.32 17.68
C LYS A 708 -23.12 30.62 17.15
N LEU A 709 -23.63 29.61 17.87
CA LEU A 709 -24.91 28.97 17.58
C LEU A 709 -26.08 29.96 17.72
N ASP A 710 -26.11 30.79 18.76
CA ASP A 710 -27.12 31.85 18.92
C ASP A 710 -27.04 32.89 17.79
N ASN A 711 -25.84 33.25 17.32
CA ASN A 711 -25.70 34.15 16.17
C ASN A 711 -26.12 33.47 14.87
N LEU A 712 -25.88 32.17 14.68
CA LEU A 712 -26.39 31.42 13.52
C LEU A 712 -27.92 31.34 13.55
N VAL A 713 -28.50 30.99 14.69
CA VAL A 713 -29.93 30.98 14.95
C VAL A 713 -30.53 32.36 14.66
N ASN A 714 -30.06 33.43 15.29
CA ASN A 714 -30.67 34.76 15.18
C ASN A 714 -30.37 35.49 13.85
N ARG A 715 -29.23 35.21 13.18
CA ARG A 715 -28.81 35.94 11.96
C ARG A 715 -28.96 35.17 10.66
N ALA A 716 -29.19 33.85 10.69
CA ALA A 716 -29.38 33.03 9.49
C ALA A 716 -30.68 32.22 9.52
N LEU A 717 -31.00 31.54 10.64
CA LEU A 717 -32.17 30.64 10.71
C LEU A 717 -33.49 31.37 11.05
N LEU A 718 -33.44 32.38 11.92
CA LEU A 718 -34.58 33.21 12.34
C LEU A 718 -34.58 34.60 11.68
N ARG A 719 -33.67 34.83 10.71
CA ARG A 719 -33.62 36.09 9.99
C ARG A 719 -34.84 36.19 9.08
N LYS A 720 -35.81 37.01 9.49
CA LYS A 720 -36.83 37.52 8.57
C LYS A 720 -36.13 38.29 7.45
N ASN A 721 -36.47 37.98 6.21
CA ASN A 721 -36.16 38.81 5.05
C ASN A 721 -36.94 40.13 5.12
#